data_AF-A0A7C3H383-F1
#
_entry.id   AF-A0A7C3H383-F1
#
_cell.length_a   1.000
_cell.length_b   1.000
_cell.length_c   1.000
_cell.angle_alpha   90.00
_cell.angle_beta   90.00
_cell.angle_gamma   90.00
#
_symmetry.space_group_name_H-M   'P 1'
#
loop_
_entity.id
_entity.type
_entity.pdbx_description
1 polymer ?
#
loop_
_entity_poly.entity_id
_entity_poly.type
_entity_poly.pdbx_seq_one_letter_code
_entity_poly.pdbx_strand_id
1 'polypeptide(L)'
;MKEKTEKSNGNVAGTISRFLLILLVFIGGALILAACRGNDNESTETAVPPTSTSPEAAGNAWERVQSTGRLVIGTAADYPPFEYHTEEFQLDGMDIVLISEIAQKLGVTPEFKDMAFEGLGGAIQLEQVDVAIAALSVTDEREAIVDFSNVYFISEDAALARADDPLDQLQNVEELAAMRVAVQRNTVYDNWLQENLVDTGLMPQENLLEYDKIENAIRDLKENRNDIVVLDLQPAEIAVSEGGVKIVGQGLNLQRFAIAMAQGEKELQEQINKALTELQNSGRLTEIVAEYTDIEPEQIPPLPTPAPEKPTPAPTPEGCIDGMAFVQDLNLDDNNMKNPPKMPPGVPFQKGWRIQNSGTCEWTSGYKLVYVSGNTPLARMGGEPTAVQGVVPSGQQYDMWVDLVSPLYAGVYQGFWQMVNDENRPFGERIWVGIEVVGPPTATPAPTQTPSAGMAFTVNATNITAGQCVIFNWTVQGAQAVYFYQLGANWPQYQVAPTSSSTECPQTTTTYELRAAYSNGTSELRQITIYVTPNTAAPQITRFTVDPPAEAAKGQTITIAWTVEGEVSNVKLLRSDYLLWDGAPHSGSFQDIPPATGLAQYKLIATGPGGENQAVHNVNIVNAPSATATPQPDTPVIHAFSVQPVQINVGQCVRIEWATGGGTSTVDIKRNNDVILDNARLSGSAQDCPGDPGAYTYQIIAAGNNGQSTTQEVVVNAAP
;
A
#
# COMPACT_ATOMS: atom_id res chain seq x y z
N MET A 1 8.07 -1.87 42.65
CA MET A 1 8.63 -2.33 43.94
C MET A 1 9.17 -3.73 43.80
N LYS A 2 10.49 -3.88 43.65
CA LYS A 2 11.36 -4.83 44.36
C LYS A 2 12.75 -4.76 43.72
N GLU A 3 13.68 -4.26 44.53
CA GLU A 3 15.12 -4.28 44.29
C GLU A 3 15.63 -5.72 44.16
N LYS A 4 16.68 -5.90 43.34
CA LYS A 4 17.79 -6.77 43.73
C LYS A 4 19.10 -6.25 43.15
N THR A 5 19.90 -5.72 44.07
CA THR A 5 21.31 -5.35 43.96
C THR A 5 22.15 -6.61 44.15
N GLU A 6 23.19 -6.87 43.34
CA GLU A 6 24.57 -7.00 43.83
C GLU A 6 25.60 -7.18 42.69
N LYS A 7 26.82 -6.73 43.03
CA LYS A 7 27.99 -6.48 42.19
C LYS A 7 28.84 -7.74 42.00
N SER A 8 29.65 -7.74 40.94
CA SER A 8 31.03 -8.22 41.02
C SER A 8 31.93 -7.52 40.00
N ASN A 9 33.00 -6.91 40.51
CA ASN A 9 34.08 -6.24 39.79
C ASN A 9 35.04 -7.25 39.14
N GLY A 10 35.60 -6.89 37.98
CA GLY A 10 36.74 -7.59 37.38
C GLY A 10 37.42 -6.77 36.28
N ASN A 11 38.22 -5.79 36.69
CA ASN A 11 39.14 -5.04 35.82
C ASN A 11 40.33 -5.93 35.42
N VAL A 12 40.68 -6.01 34.13
CA VAL A 12 42.08 -6.17 33.70
C VAL A 12 42.32 -5.35 32.43
N ALA A 13 43.26 -4.42 32.54
CA ALA A 13 43.83 -3.63 31.45
C ALA A 13 45.29 -4.07 31.20
N GLY A 14 45.76 -3.89 29.96
CA GLY A 14 47.18 -3.93 29.55
C GLY A 14 47.53 -5.13 28.64
N THR A 15 48.41 -5.06 27.63
CA THR A 15 49.37 -4.05 27.20
C THR A 15 49.87 -4.39 25.78
N ILE A 16 50.12 -3.35 24.98
CA ILE A 16 51.07 -3.13 23.86
C ILE A 16 52.17 -4.21 23.62
N SER A 17 52.44 -4.60 22.36
CA SER A 17 53.71 -4.31 21.63
C SER A 17 53.92 -5.07 20.29
N ARG A 18 54.65 -4.39 19.40
CA ARG A 18 55.07 -4.64 18.01
C ARG A 18 56.19 -5.71 17.85
N PHE A 19 56.33 -6.33 16.67
CA PHE A 19 57.58 -6.73 15.95
C PHE A 19 57.19 -7.28 14.54
N LEU A 20 57.45 -6.62 13.40
CA LEU A 20 58.65 -6.41 12.55
C LEU A 20 58.96 -7.52 11.49
N LEU A 21 59.06 -7.05 10.24
CA LEU A 21 59.62 -7.54 8.96
C LEU A 21 60.62 -8.72 8.89
N ILE A 22 60.62 -9.42 7.73
CA ILE A 22 61.72 -9.72 6.75
C ILE A 22 61.17 -10.78 5.75
N LEU A 23 61.04 -10.66 4.40
CA LEU A 23 61.86 -10.29 3.21
C LEU A 23 62.43 -11.52 2.43
N LEU A 24 62.35 -11.45 1.08
CA LEU A 24 63.08 -12.13 -0.03
C LEU A 24 62.41 -13.37 -0.68
N VAL A 25 61.92 -13.33 -1.94
CA VAL A 25 62.54 -13.14 -3.30
C VAL A 25 62.80 -14.48 -4.01
N PHE A 26 62.20 -14.68 -5.19
CA PHE A 26 62.84 -15.39 -6.31
C PHE A 26 62.42 -14.78 -7.65
N ILE A 27 63.44 -14.48 -8.45
CA ILE A 27 63.46 -13.91 -9.80
C ILE A 27 63.50 -15.05 -10.82
N GLY A 28 62.91 -14.89 -12.01
CA GLY A 28 63.32 -15.66 -13.19
C GLY A 28 62.35 -15.55 -14.37
N GLY A 29 62.66 -14.67 -15.32
CA GLY A 29 61.94 -14.50 -16.59
C GLY A 29 62.57 -15.26 -17.77
N ALA A 30 61.86 -15.27 -18.90
CA ALA A 30 62.44 -15.39 -20.25
C ALA A 30 61.46 -14.88 -21.32
N LEU A 31 61.91 -13.86 -22.06
CA LEU A 31 61.36 -13.39 -23.34
C LEU A 31 61.84 -14.31 -24.49
N ILE A 32 61.00 -14.55 -25.50
CA ILE A 32 61.44 -14.83 -26.88
C ILE A 32 60.56 -14.04 -27.86
N LEU A 33 61.20 -13.16 -28.63
CA LEU A 33 60.66 -12.55 -29.86
C LEU A 33 60.99 -13.46 -31.06
N ALA A 34 60.05 -13.64 -31.97
CA ALA A 34 60.36 -13.90 -33.38
C ALA A 34 59.26 -13.32 -34.27
N ALA A 35 59.66 -12.40 -35.16
CA ALA A 35 58.85 -11.81 -36.21
C ALA A 35 59.18 -12.47 -37.55
N CYS A 36 58.16 -12.73 -38.38
CA CYS A 36 58.29 -12.83 -39.82
C CYS A 36 57.06 -12.21 -40.51
N ARG A 37 57.33 -11.57 -41.65
CA ARG A 37 56.50 -10.67 -42.46
C ARG A 37 56.04 -11.41 -43.73
N GLY A 38 54.84 -11.11 -44.25
CA GLY A 38 54.57 -11.11 -45.70
C GLY A 38 53.32 -11.87 -46.21
N ASN A 39 52.26 -11.09 -46.48
CA ASN A 39 51.18 -11.20 -47.49
C ASN A 39 50.54 -12.56 -47.85
N ASP A 40 49.22 -12.67 -47.69
CA ASP A 40 48.24 -12.55 -48.79
C ASP A 40 46.79 -12.40 -48.26
N ASN A 41 45.95 -11.73 -49.06
CA ASN A 41 44.55 -11.39 -48.79
C ASN A 41 43.65 -12.58 -48.43
N GLU A 42 42.85 -12.49 -47.36
CA GLU A 42 41.43 -12.81 -47.36
C GLU A 42 40.74 -12.32 -46.07
N SER A 43 39.50 -11.88 -46.23
CA SER A 43 38.61 -11.25 -45.25
C SER A 43 38.41 -12.07 -43.97
N THR A 44 38.79 -11.48 -42.82
CA THR A 44 38.52 -12.00 -41.48
C THR A 44 37.10 -11.67 -41.02
N GLU A 45 36.22 -12.66 -41.09
CA GLU A 45 35.08 -12.81 -40.19
C GLU A 45 35.60 -13.59 -38.97
N THR A 46 35.76 -12.92 -37.83
CA THR A 46 36.25 -13.56 -36.60
C THR A 46 35.21 -14.54 -36.07
N ALA A 47 35.56 -15.82 -36.14
CA ALA A 47 34.84 -16.92 -35.54
C ALA A 47 34.61 -16.70 -34.03
N VAL A 48 33.36 -16.82 -33.62
CA VAL A 48 32.90 -16.92 -32.24
C VAL A 48 33.58 -18.13 -31.58
N PRO A 49 34.18 -18.01 -30.39
CA PRO A 49 34.70 -19.16 -29.67
C PRO A 49 33.56 -20.14 -29.35
N PRO A 50 33.81 -21.46 -29.36
CA PRO A 50 32.74 -22.44 -29.22
C PRO A 50 31.98 -22.21 -27.92
N THR A 51 30.67 -22.08 -28.09
CA THR A 51 29.61 -22.18 -27.09
C THR A 51 30.06 -23.05 -25.93
N SER A 52 30.16 -22.44 -24.74
CA SER A 52 30.15 -23.19 -23.49
C SER A 52 28.88 -24.02 -23.49
N THR A 53 29.03 -25.29 -23.81
CA THR A 53 28.01 -26.31 -23.62
C THR A 53 27.44 -26.14 -22.23
N SER A 54 26.13 -25.87 -22.18
CA SER A 54 25.28 -26.09 -21.01
C SER A 54 25.73 -27.35 -20.29
N PRO A 55 25.89 -27.35 -18.96
CA PRO A 55 26.04 -28.59 -18.24
C PRO A 55 24.91 -29.54 -18.64
N GLU A 56 25.38 -30.66 -19.16
CA GLU A 56 24.80 -31.98 -19.22
C GLU A 56 23.80 -32.24 -18.08
N ALA A 57 22.68 -32.91 -18.41
CA ALA A 57 21.54 -33.23 -17.55
C ALA A 57 21.94 -33.43 -16.07
N ALA A 58 21.45 -32.53 -15.21
CA ALA A 58 21.62 -32.69 -13.78
C ALA A 58 20.94 -33.98 -13.31
N GLY A 59 21.60 -34.71 -12.40
CA GLY A 59 20.97 -35.79 -11.65
C GLY A 59 19.82 -35.30 -10.78
N ASN A 60 19.29 -36.17 -9.91
CA ASN A 60 18.23 -35.79 -8.97
C ASN A 60 18.63 -34.53 -8.15
N ALA A 61 17.67 -33.78 -7.65
CA ALA A 61 17.90 -32.52 -6.93
C ALA A 61 18.90 -32.68 -5.78
N TRP A 62 18.93 -33.84 -5.12
CA TRP A 62 19.91 -34.11 -4.07
C TRP A 62 21.36 -34.10 -4.59
N GLU A 63 21.64 -34.69 -5.75
CA GLU A 63 22.97 -34.62 -6.38
C GLU A 63 23.36 -33.18 -6.75
N ARG A 64 22.40 -32.35 -7.20
CA ARG A 64 22.64 -30.92 -7.44
C ARG A 64 22.99 -30.18 -6.14
N VAL A 65 22.21 -30.39 -5.08
CA VAL A 65 22.44 -29.78 -3.76
C VAL A 65 23.82 -30.18 -3.22
N GLN A 66 24.19 -31.46 -3.33
CA GLN A 66 25.51 -31.94 -2.91
C GLN A 66 26.66 -31.37 -3.73
N SER A 67 26.52 -31.33 -5.06
CA SER A 67 27.58 -30.87 -5.96
C SER A 67 27.82 -29.36 -5.88
N THR A 68 26.77 -28.58 -5.67
CA THR A 68 26.87 -27.12 -5.50
C THR A 68 27.22 -26.72 -4.06
N GLY A 69 26.92 -27.59 -3.08
CA GLY A 69 27.06 -27.29 -1.66
C GLY A 69 26.03 -26.27 -1.15
N ARG A 70 24.95 -26.07 -1.90
CA ARG A 70 23.91 -25.06 -1.65
C ARG A 70 22.53 -25.70 -1.74
N LEU A 71 21.60 -25.26 -0.91
CA LEU A 71 20.18 -25.60 -1.00
C LEU A 71 19.42 -24.33 -1.37
N VAL A 72 18.83 -24.28 -2.57
CA VAL A 72 18.07 -23.12 -3.04
C VAL A 72 16.63 -23.22 -2.54
N ILE A 73 16.19 -22.22 -1.77
CA ILE A 73 14.96 -22.25 -0.97
C ILE A 73 14.05 -21.11 -1.43
N GLY A 74 12.87 -21.43 -1.96
CA GLY A 74 11.80 -20.48 -2.20
C GLY A 74 11.05 -20.13 -0.92
N THR A 75 10.78 -18.85 -0.70
CA THR A 75 9.95 -18.37 0.42
C THR A 75 9.16 -17.11 0.02
N ALA A 76 8.21 -16.68 0.84
CA ALA A 76 7.40 -15.48 0.62
C ALA A 76 7.38 -14.63 1.89
N ALA A 77 8.39 -13.78 2.07
CA ALA A 77 8.71 -13.14 3.35
C ALA A 77 7.81 -11.95 3.73
N ASP A 78 6.50 -12.17 3.74
CA ASP A 78 5.44 -11.24 4.15
C ASP A 78 4.38 -11.87 5.07
N TYR A 79 4.75 -12.93 5.79
CA TYR A 79 3.85 -13.76 6.60
C TYR A 79 4.40 -14.09 8.00
N PRO A 80 4.55 -13.08 8.89
CA PRO A 80 4.97 -13.34 10.26
C PRO A 80 3.94 -14.21 11.00
N PRO A 81 4.37 -15.12 11.90
CA PRO A 81 5.75 -15.30 12.37
C PRO A 81 6.58 -16.33 11.57
N PHE A 82 6.04 -16.84 10.46
CA PHE A 82 6.65 -17.92 9.68
C PHE A 82 7.85 -17.44 8.87
N GLU A 83 7.65 -16.40 8.06
CA GLU A 83 8.68 -15.77 7.25
C GLU A 83 8.39 -14.28 7.06
N TYR A 84 9.38 -13.44 7.37
CA TYR A 84 9.24 -12.01 7.24
C TYR A 84 10.62 -11.34 7.18
N HIS A 85 10.62 -10.06 6.83
CA HIS A 85 11.80 -9.21 6.96
C HIS A 85 11.79 -8.49 8.32
N THR A 86 12.90 -8.55 9.07
CA THR A 86 13.09 -7.76 10.30
C THR A 86 13.14 -6.25 10.00
N GLU A 87 13.20 -5.42 11.03
CA GLU A 87 13.43 -3.97 10.87
C GLU A 87 14.75 -3.66 10.12
N GLU A 88 15.77 -4.51 10.28
CA GLU A 88 17.03 -4.47 9.53
C GLU A 88 16.97 -5.18 8.16
N PHE A 89 15.77 -5.55 7.72
CA PHE A 89 15.50 -6.19 6.42
C PHE A 89 16.17 -7.54 6.20
N GLN A 90 16.56 -8.22 7.27
CA GLN A 90 17.02 -9.59 7.20
C GLN A 90 15.83 -10.54 7.16
N LEU A 91 15.95 -11.66 6.42
CA LEU A 91 14.97 -12.73 6.49
C LEU A 91 15.03 -13.37 7.87
N ASP A 92 13.87 -13.50 8.50
CA ASP A 92 13.70 -14.15 9.79
C ASP A 92 12.32 -14.81 9.87
N GLY A 93 12.11 -15.63 10.91
CA GLY A 93 10.87 -16.35 11.14
C GLY A 93 11.07 -17.83 11.34
N MET A 94 10.00 -18.50 11.79
CA MET A 94 10.00 -19.92 12.12
C MET A 94 10.48 -20.80 10.95
N ASP A 95 9.97 -20.54 9.75
CA ASP A 95 10.28 -21.31 8.55
C ASP A 95 11.73 -21.07 8.09
N ILE A 96 12.19 -19.81 8.16
CA ILE A 96 13.55 -19.40 7.82
C ILE A 96 14.58 -20.06 8.74
N VAL A 97 14.33 -20.08 10.05
CA VAL A 97 15.19 -20.73 11.04
C VAL A 97 15.18 -22.25 10.85
N LEU A 98 14.00 -22.85 10.70
CA LEU A 98 13.85 -24.30 10.55
C LEU A 98 14.63 -24.81 9.33
N ILE A 99 14.42 -24.21 8.15
CA ILE A 99 15.09 -24.67 6.93
C ILE A 99 16.59 -24.39 6.94
N SER A 100 17.04 -23.33 7.63
CA SER A 100 18.46 -23.05 7.85
C SER A 100 19.13 -24.13 8.72
N GLU A 101 18.46 -24.59 9.79
CA GLU A 101 18.97 -25.69 10.62
C GLU A 101 18.95 -27.03 9.87
N ILE A 102 17.95 -27.26 9.02
CA ILE A 102 17.94 -28.42 8.10
C ILE A 102 19.13 -28.34 7.15
N ALA A 103 19.35 -27.21 6.47
CA ALA A 103 20.50 -27.03 5.56
C ALA A 103 21.84 -27.27 6.28
N GLN A 104 21.97 -26.79 7.51
CA GLN A 104 23.16 -27.04 8.34
C GLN A 104 23.35 -28.53 8.64
N LYS A 105 22.28 -29.27 8.98
CA LYS A 105 22.33 -30.73 9.19
C LYS A 105 22.70 -31.50 7.92
N LEU A 106 22.27 -30.99 6.76
CA LEU A 106 22.62 -31.54 5.45
C LEU A 106 24.05 -31.17 5.01
N GLY A 107 24.72 -30.25 5.71
CA GLY A 107 26.08 -29.81 5.41
C GLY A 107 26.17 -28.87 4.20
N VAL A 108 25.09 -28.17 3.88
CA VAL A 108 24.98 -27.25 2.74
C VAL A 108 24.64 -25.84 3.20
N THR A 109 24.88 -24.84 2.33
CA THR A 109 24.56 -23.44 2.62
C THR A 109 23.15 -23.11 2.13
N PRO A 110 22.25 -22.55 2.97
CA PRO A 110 20.94 -22.10 2.50
C PRO A 110 21.09 -20.87 1.58
N GLU A 111 20.37 -20.87 0.47
CA GLU A 111 20.21 -19.72 -0.42
C GLU A 111 18.73 -19.41 -0.58
N PHE A 112 18.27 -18.29 -0.03
CA PHE A 112 16.88 -17.90 -0.09
C PHE A 112 16.55 -17.13 -1.37
N LYS A 113 15.41 -17.48 -1.96
CA LYS A 113 14.76 -16.81 -3.08
C LYS A 113 13.39 -16.34 -2.60
N ASP A 114 13.34 -15.09 -2.15
CA ASP A 114 12.07 -14.44 -1.78
C ASP A 114 11.25 -14.11 -3.04
N MET A 115 9.97 -14.43 -3.03
CA MET A 115 9.03 -14.22 -4.13
C MET A 115 7.59 -14.03 -3.62
N ALA A 116 6.65 -13.70 -4.51
CA ALA A 116 5.23 -13.75 -4.14
C ALA A 116 4.79 -15.20 -3.88
N PHE A 117 3.95 -15.42 -2.86
CA PHE A 117 3.47 -16.74 -2.45
C PHE A 117 2.91 -17.56 -3.62
N GLU A 118 2.13 -16.92 -4.50
CA GLU A 118 1.55 -17.60 -5.66
C GLU A 118 2.58 -18.17 -6.65
N GLY A 119 3.80 -17.62 -6.68
CA GLY A 119 4.88 -18.03 -7.57
C GLY A 119 5.63 -19.27 -7.10
N LEU A 120 5.49 -19.69 -5.84
CA LEU A 120 6.29 -20.78 -5.26
C LEU A 120 6.07 -22.12 -5.98
N GLY A 121 4.82 -22.46 -6.31
CA GLY A 121 4.51 -23.69 -7.03
C GLY A 121 5.16 -23.76 -8.41
N GLY A 122 5.11 -22.65 -9.17
CA GLY A 122 5.77 -22.53 -10.46
C GLY A 122 7.29 -22.60 -10.34
N ALA A 123 7.88 -21.96 -9.33
CA ALA A 123 9.32 -22.00 -9.07
C ALA A 123 9.82 -23.43 -8.79
N ILE A 124 9.05 -24.24 -8.07
CA ILE A 124 9.34 -25.67 -7.85
C ILE A 124 9.26 -26.44 -9.17
N GLN A 125 8.17 -26.28 -9.94
CA GLN A 125 7.95 -27.00 -11.20
C GLN A 125 9.00 -26.68 -12.26
N LEU A 126 9.55 -25.46 -12.23
CA LEU A 126 10.61 -24.99 -13.12
C LEU A 126 12.01 -25.28 -12.58
N GLU A 127 12.13 -25.96 -11.43
CA GLU A 127 13.39 -26.24 -10.73
C GLU A 127 14.23 -24.97 -10.47
N GLN A 128 13.58 -23.81 -10.29
CA GLN A 128 14.23 -22.55 -9.92
C GLN A 128 14.65 -22.54 -8.44
N VAL A 129 13.96 -23.35 -7.64
CA VAL A 129 14.28 -23.63 -6.24
C VAL A 129 14.29 -25.15 -6.05
N ASP A 130 15.15 -25.64 -5.14
CA ASP A 130 15.17 -27.07 -4.79
C ASP A 130 13.99 -27.41 -3.86
N VAL A 131 13.63 -26.47 -2.98
CA VAL A 131 12.53 -26.60 -2.02
C VAL A 131 11.80 -25.27 -1.84
N ALA A 132 10.54 -25.30 -1.39
CA ALA A 132 9.84 -24.12 -0.87
C ALA A 132 9.33 -24.35 0.55
N ILE A 133 9.44 -23.31 1.38
CA ILE A 133 8.92 -23.26 2.75
C ILE A 133 8.39 -21.84 3.02
N ALA A 134 7.09 -21.75 3.31
CA ALA A 134 6.35 -20.51 3.53
C ALA A 134 4.94 -20.84 4.04
N ALA A 135 4.82 -21.48 5.21
CA ALA A 135 3.55 -21.96 5.76
C ALA A 135 2.70 -22.80 4.76
N LEU A 136 3.35 -23.68 3.99
CA LEU A 136 2.70 -24.38 2.88
C LEU A 136 1.84 -25.56 3.36
N SER A 137 0.51 -25.38 3.33
CA SER A 137 -0.45 -26.45 3.59
C SER A 137 -0.38 -27.61 2.58
N VAL A 138 -0.36 -28.83 3.10
CA VAL A 138 -0.49 -30.08 2.34
C VAL A 138 -1.95 -30.32 1.95
N THR A 139 -2.24 -30.21 0.64
CA THR A 139 -3.55 -30.53 0.03
C THR A 139 -3.40 -31.60 -1.05
N ASP A 140 -4.50 -32.30 -1.38
CA ASP A 140 -4.52 -33.31 -2.44
C ASP A 140 -4.18 -32.70 -3.82
N GLU A 141 -4.58 -31.44 -4.11
CA GLU A 141 -4.19 -30.80 -5.38
C GLU A 141 -2.67 -30.53 -5.43
N ARG A 142 -2.09 -30.04 -4.34
CA ARG A 142 -0.66 -29.72 -4.30
C ARG A 142 0.17 -31.01 -4.36
N GLU A 143 -0.20 -32.06 -3.63
CA GLU A 143 0.45 -33.38 -3.70
C GLU A 143 0.40 -34.01 -5.11
N ALA A 144 -0.54 -33.59 -5.96
CA ALA A 144 -0.60 -34.06 -7.35
C ALA A 144 0.53 -33.49 -8.22
N ILE A 145 1.15 -32.37 -7.83
CA ILE A 145 2.13 -31.63 -8.64
C ILE A 145 3.48 -31.38 -7.95
N VAL A 146 3.57 -31.57 -6.63
CA VAL A 146 4.80 -31.46 -5.82
C VAL A 146 4.89 -32.60 -4.81
N ASP A 147 6.10 -32.91 -4.35
CA ASP A 147 6.32 -33.78 -3.19
C ASP A 147 6.45 -32.92 -1.92
N PHE A 148 5.98 -33.43 -0.78
CA PHE A 148 6.08 -32.74 0.52
C PHE A 148 6.97 -33.49 1.52
N SER A 149 7.68 -32.77 2.38
CA SER A 149 8.30 -33.34 3.58
C SER A 149 7.25 -33.86 4.57
N ASN A 150 7.73 -34.47 5.67
CA ASN A 150 6.92 -34.62 6.88
C ASN A 150 6.40 -33.24 7.32
N VAL A 151 5.21 -33.23 7.89
CA VAL A 151 4.59 -32.03 8.46
C VAL A 151 5.49 -31.53 9.60
N TYR A 152 5.84 -30.24 9.60
CA TYR A 152 6.64 -29.62 10.66
C TYR A 152 5.81 -28.76 11.61
N PHE A 153 4.61 -28.33 11.20
CA PHE A 153 3.72 -27.52 12.02
C PHE A 153 2.24 -27.78 11.69
N ILE A 154 1.36 -27.68 12.69
CA ILE A 154 -0.09 -27.73 12.50
C ILE A 154 -0.67 -26.40 12.97
N SER A 155 -1.25 -25.64 12.05
CA SER A 155 -2.01 -24.43 12.32
C SER A 155 -3.52 -24.68 12.20
N GLU A 156 -4.30 -23.65 12.48
CA GLU A 156 -5.74 -23.56 12.24
C GLU A 156 -6.01 -22.30 11.43
N ASP A 157 -7.14 -22.27 10.73
CA ASP A 157 -7.60 -21.05 10.07
C ASP A 157 -8.20 -20.04 11.06
N ALA A 158 -8.19 -18.78 10.66
CA ALA A 158 -8.81 -17.67 11.37
C ALA A 158 -9.50 -16.70 10.41
N ALA A 159 -10.52 -16.02 10.93
CA ALA A 159 -11.23 -14.94 10.25
C ALA A 159 -11.12 -13.67 11.09
N LEU A 160 -10.62 -12.60 10.48
CA LEU A 160 -10.48 -11.29 11.08
C LEU A 160 -11.62 -10.36 10.63
N ALA A 161 -12.20 -9.63 11.58
CA ALA A 161 -13.03 -8.46 11.34
C ALA A 161 -12.35 -7.21 11.92
N ARG A 162 -12.86 -6.02 11.60
CA ARG A 162 -12.43 -4.80 12.30
C ARG A 162 -12.76 -4.89 13.79
N ALA A 163 -11.92 -4.26 14.61
CA ALA A 163 -12.12 -4.26 16.07
C ALA A 163 -13.46 -3.60 16.49
N ASP A 164 -13.95 -2.63 15.73
CA ASP A 164 -15.21 -1.93 15.97
C ASP A 164 -16.42 -2.55 15.26
N ASP A 165 -16.22 -3.65 14.52
CA ASP A 165 -17.31 -4.33 13.82
C ASP A 165 -18.29 -4.98 14.82
N PRO A 166 -19.62 -4.87 14.62
CA PRO A 166 -20.60 -5.54 15.48
C PRO A 166 -20.57 -7.07 15.39
N LEU A 167 -19.92 -7.66 14.38
CA LEU A 167 -19.75 -9.10 14.28
C LEU A 167 -18.81 -9.58 15.39
N ASP A 168 -19.36 -10.31 16.36
CA ASP A 168 -18.56 -10.90 17.45
C ASP A 168 -18.01 -12.27 17.08
N GLN A 169 -18.81 -13.09 16.39
CA GLN A 169 -18.41 -14.43 15.97
C GLN A 169 -19.19 -14.89 14.73
N LEU A 170 -18.49 -15.42 13.73
CA LEU A 170 -19.08 -16.13 12.59
C LEU A 170 -19.75 -17.42 13.08
N GLN A 171 -21.02 -17.61 12.74
CA GLN A 171 -21.75 -18.80 13.21
C GLN A 171 -21.51 -20.01 12.30
N ASN A 172 -21.23 -19.76 11.03
CA ASN A 172 -20.98 -20.76 10.00
C ASN A 172 -20.29 -20.09 8.81
N VAL A 173 -19.74 -20.92 7.93
CA VAL A 173 -18.94 -20.45 6.79
C VAL A 173 -19.80 -19.84 5.68
N GLU A 174 -21.09 -20.17 5.62
CA GLU A 174 -22.03 -19.59 4.65
C GLU A 174 -22.30 -18.10 4.89
N GLU A 175 -22.07 -17.59 6.11
CA GLU A 175 -22.13 -16.14 6.40
C GLU A 175 -21.11 -15.34 5.57
N LEU A 176 -20.00 -15.97 5.18
CA LEU A 176 -19.00 -15.36 4.30
C LEU A 176 -19.57 -15.00 2.91
N ALA A 177 -20.55 -15.75 2.41
CA ALA A 177 -21.09 -15.58 1.06
C ALA A 177 -21.74 -14.19 0.83
N ALA A 178 -22.20 -13.55 1.91
CA ALA A 178 -22.80 -12.21 1.88
C ALA A 178 -21.80 -11.08 2.13
N MET A 179 -20.52 -11.39 2.36
CA MET A 179 -19.48 -10.45 2.77
C MET A 179 -18.45 -10.23 1.66
N ARG A 180 -17.73 -9.10 1.70
CA ARG A 180 -16.49 -8.92 0.93
C ARG A 180 -15.35 -9.60 1.68
N VAL A 181 -14.97 -10.79 1.22
CA VAL A 181 -13.98 -11.64 1.88
C VAL A 181 -12.63 -11.48 1.19
N ALA A 182 -11.63 -11.08 1.96
CA ALA A 182 -10.28 -10.89 1.49
C ALA A 182 -9.38 -12.07 1.88
N VAL A 183 -8.55 -12.50 0.94
CA VAL A 183 -7.59 -13.59 1.11
C VAL A 183 -6.30 -13.28 0.36
N GLN A 184 -5.21 -13.94 0.74
CA GLN A 184 -4.02 -13.96 -0.11
C GLN A 184 -4.25 -14.95 -1.26
N ARG A 185 -3.88 -14.53 -2.47
CA ARG A 185 -4.06 -15.28 -3.72
C ARG A 185 -3.31 -16.62 -3.70
N ASN A 186 -3.89 -17.65 -4.32
CA ASN A 186 -3.33 -19.00 -4.44
C ASN A 186 -3.10 -19.73 -3.10
N THR A 187 -3.72 -19.23 -2.03
CA THR A 187 -3.78 -19.93 -0.73
C THR A 187 -4.87 -20.98 -0.74
N VAL A 188 -4.85 -21.88 0.25
CA VAL A 188 -5.95 -22.84 0.46
C VAL A 188 -7.27 -22.13 0.79
N TYR A 189 -7.23 -20.92 1.33
CA TYR A 189 -8.42 -20.12 1.65
C TYR A 189 -9.06 -19.57 0.39
N ASP A 190 -8.24 -19.04 -0.52
CA ASP A 190 -8.65 -18.58 -1.83
C ASP A 190 -9.32 -19.70 -2.62
N ASN A 191 -8.63 -20.83 -2.79
CA ASN A 191 -9.18 -22.01 -3.48
C ASN A 191 -10.49 -22.48 -2.85
N TRP A 192 -10.54 -22.57 -1.51
CA TRP A 192 -11.73 -23.04 -0.83
C TRP A 192 -12.92 -22.08 -1.04
N LEU A 193 -12.72 -20.76 -0.92
CA LEU A 193 -13.78 -19.76 -1.14
C LEU A 193 -14.24 -19.75 -2.59
N GLN A 194 -13.31 -19.82 -3.54
CA GLN A 194 -13.61 -19.90 -4.97
C GLN A 194 -14.46 -21.14 -5.26
N GLU A 195 -14.01 -22.32 -4.88
CA GLU A 195 -14.68 -23.58 -5.21
C GLU A 195 -16.02 -23.77 -4.48
N ASN A 196 -16.09 -23.40 -3.20
CA ASN A 196 -17.24 -23.73 -2.35
C ASN A 196 -18.28 -22.61 -2.29
N LEU A 197 -17.89 -21.34 -2.47
CA LEU A 197 -18.82 -20.21 -2.42
C LEU A 197 -19.02 -19.56 -3.79
N VAL A 198 -17.96 -19.29 -4.55
CA VAL A 198 -18.09 -18.55 -5.82
C VAL A 198 -18.59 -19.45 -6.96
N ASP A 199 -17.94 -20.58 -7.20
CA ASP A 199 -18.26 -21.52 -8.29
C ASP A 199 -19.62 -22.20 -8.09
N THR A 200 -20.07 -22.34 -6.83
CA THR A 200 -21.41 -22.82 -6.48
C THR A 200 -22.49 -21.75 -6.65
N GLY A 201 -22.10 -20.49 -6.87
CA GLY A 201 -23.00 -19.34 -7.04
C GLY A 201 -23.58 -18.80 -5.74
N LEU A 202 -23.03 -19.18 -4.57
CA LEU A 202 -23.44 -18.65 -3.27
C LEU A 202 -22.86 -17.24 -3.02
N MET A 203 -21.66 -16.98 -3.52
CA MET A 203 -20.95 -15.69 -3.44
C MET A 203 -20.71 -15.13 -4.85
N PRO A 204 -20.98 -13.83 -5.10
CA PRO A 204 -20.53 -13.18 -6.34
C PRO A 204 -19.00 -13.10 -6.43
N GLN A 205 -18.40 -13.29 -7.60
CA GLN A 205 -16.93 -13.21 -7.77
C GLN A 205 -16.36 -11.89 -7.25
N GLU A 206 -17.08 -10.78 -7.42
CA GLU A 206 -16.64 -9.45 -6.95
C GLU A 206 -16.53 -9.32 -5.42
N ASN A 207 -17.08 -10.27 -4.67
CA ASN A 207 -16.98 -10.32 -3.22
C ASN A 207 -15.76 -11.10 -2.73
N LEU A 208 -15.10 -11.91 -3.59
CA LEU A 208 -13.81 -12.52 -3.29
C LEU A 208 -12.69 -11.55 -3.70
N LEU A 209 -12.02 -10.99 -2.70
CA LEU A 209 -10.97 -9.98 -2.87
C LEU A 209 -9.59 -10.63 -2.67
N GLU A 210 -8.95 -10.97 -3.77
CA GLU A 210 -7.61 -11.58 -3.74
C GLU A 210 -6.52 -10.52 -3.66
N TYR A 211 -5.58 -10.69 -2.72
CA TYR A 211 -4.41 -9.84 -2.53
C TYR A 211 -3.13 -10.62 -2.76
N ASP A 212 -2.10 -9.96 -3.30
CA ASP A 212 -0.77 -10.57 -3.45
C ASP A 212 -0.11 -10.81 -2.07
N LYS A 213 -0.47 -9.98 -1.09
CA LYS A 213 0.05 -10.05 0.29
C LYS A 213 -1.07 -9.91 1.32
N ILE A 214 -1.01 -10.74 2.35
CA ILE A 214 -2.02 -10.69 3.42
C ILE A 214 -2.01 -9.37 4.20
N GLU A 215 -0.85 -8.73 4.37
CA GLU A 215 -0.70 -7.44 5.04
C GLU A 215 -1.57 -6.34 4.38
N ASN A 216 -1.70 -6.40 3.05
CA ASN A 216 -2.55 -5.48 2.30
C ASN A 216 -4.04 -5.75 2.55
N ALA A 217 -4.43 -7.03 2.65
CA ALA A 217 -5.80 -7.42 2.98
C ALA A 217 -6.20 -6.94 4.39
N ILE A 218 -5.32 -7.12 5.37
CA ILE A 218 -5.51 -6.68 6.76
C ILE A 218 -5.56 -5.15 6.87
N ARG A 219 -4.68 -4.43 6.16
CA ARG A 219 -4.77 -2.97 6.08
C ARG A 219 -6.10 -2.53 5.49
N ASP A 220 -6.53 -3.16 4.40
CA ASP A 220 -7.80 -2.85 3.74
C ASP A 220 -9.01 -3.18 4.63
N LEU A 221 -8.91 -4.20 5.49
CA LEU A 221 -9.89 -4.51 6.53
C LEU A 221 -10.02 -3.36 7.53
N LYS A 222 -8.89 -2.88 8.07
CA LYS A 222 -8.84 -1.73 9.01
C LYS A 222 -9.46 -0.46 8.41
N GLU A 223 -9.34 -0.29 7.10
CA GLU A 223 -9.91 0.83 6.33
C GLU A 223 -11.34 0.57 5.79
N ASN A 224 -12.00 -0.51 6.23
CA ASN A 224 -13.37 -0.89 5.82
C ASN A 224 -13.55 -1.10 4.29
N ARG A 225 -12.48 -1.49 3.59
CA ARG A 225 -12.49 -1.83 2.16
C ARG A 225 -12.84 -3.29 1.89
N ASN A 226 -12.70 -4.15 2.89
CA ASN A 226 -13.28 -5.49 2.95
C ASN A 226 -13.96 -5.70 4.31
N ASP A 227 -14.75 -6.77 4.43
CA ASP A 227 -15.54 -7.06 5.63
C ASP A 227 -14.86 -8.10 6.52
N ILE A 228 -14.19 -9.09 5.91
CA ILE A 228 -13.47 -10.17 6.57
C ILE A 228 -12.16 -10.46 5.85
N VAL A 229 -11.12 -10.83 6.60
CA VAL A 229 -9.90 -11.45 6.06
C VAL A 229 -9.80 -12.89 6.58
N VAL A 230 -9.56 -13.87 5.71
CA VAL A 230 -9.32 -15.28 6.09
C VAL A 230 -7.85 -15.64 5.86
N LEU A 231 -7.20 -16.20 6.89
CA LEU A 231 -5.78 -16.50 6.93
C LEU A 231 -5.46 -17.53 8.04
N ASP A 232 -4.19 -17.89 8.24
CA ASP A 232 -3.77 -18.75 9.36
C ASP A 232 -3.87 -18.04 10.72
N LEU A 233 -4.08 -18.83 11.78
CA LEU A 233 -4.28 -18.32 13.13
C LEU A 233 -3.11 -17.49 13.65
N GLN A 234 -1.86 -17.94 13.46
CA GLN A 234 -0.68 -17.25 14.01
C GLN A 234 -0.50 -15.83 13.42
N PRO A 235 -0.54 -15.63 12.09
CA PRO A 235 -0.59 -14.30 11.49
C PRO A 235 -1.79 -13.46 11.94
N ALA A 236 -2.96 -14.09 12.13
CA ALA A 236 -4.13 -13.40 12.65
C ALA A 236 -3.93 -12.88 14.08
N GLU A 237 -3.30 -13.67 14.96
CA GLU A 237 -2.96 -13.28 16.33
C GLU A 237 -1.98 -12.10 16.36
N ILE A 238 -0.98 -12.10 15.47
CA ILE A 238 -0.07 -10.96 15.30
C ILE A 238 -0.86 -9.71 14.89
N ALA A 239 -1.72 -9.83 13.88
CA ALA A 239 -2.53 -8.70 13.42
C ALA A 239 -3.45 -8.13 14.52
N VAL A 240 -3.99 -8.99 15.39
CA VAL A 240 -4.76 -8.57 16.57
C VAL A 240 -3.88 -7.86 17.59
N SER A 241 -2.66 -8.36 17.83
CA SER A 241 -1.71 -7.76 18.78
C SER A 241 -1.26 -6.35 18.35
N GLU A 242 -1.17 -6.10 17.05
CA GLU A 242 -0.91 -4.78 16.47
C GLU A 242 -2.11 -3.83 16.55
N GLY A 243 -3.31 -4.38 16.75
CA GLY A 243 -4.57 -3.65 16.94
C GLY A 243 -5.31 -3.27 15.65
N GLY A 244 -6.56 -2.83 15.83
CA GLY A 244 -7.47 -2.42 14.75
C GLY A 244 -8.34 -3.54 14.17
N VAL A 245 -8.05 -4.80 14.50
CA VAL A 245 -8.81 -5.99 14.09
C VAL A 245 -9.08 -6.91 15.29
N LYS A 246 -10.03 -7.85 15.13
CA LYS A 246 -10.34 -8.91 16.08
C LYS A 246 -10.60 -10.23 15.34
N ILE A 247 -10.29 -11.36 15.97
CA ILE A 247 -10.68 -12.68 15.46
C ILE A 247 -12.18 -12.89 15.73
N VAL A 248 -12.92 -13.25 14.68
CA VAL A 248 -14.36 -13.56 14.73
C VAL A 248 -14.66 -15.01 14.32
N GLY A 249 -13.66 -15.77 13.88
CA GLY A 249 -13.79 -17.20 13.62
C GLY A 249 -12.42 -17.86 13.64
N GLN A 250 -12.34 -19.10 14.09
CA GLN A 250 -11.10 -19.89 14.07
C GLN A 250 -11.40 -21.39 14.13
N GLY A 251 -10.45 -22.22 13.72
CA GLY A 251 -10.47 -23.66 13.95
C GLY A 251 -11.52 -24.41 13.15
N LEU A 252 -11.90 -23.90 11.98
CA LEU A 252 -12.77 -24.58 11.03
C LEU A 252 -11.99 -25.68 10.30
N ASN A 253 -10.71 -25.44 10.02
CA ASN A 253 -9.83 -26.39 9.33
C ASN A 253 -8.43 -26.42 9.93
N LEU A 254 -7.86 -27.63 10.04
CA LEU A 254 -6.45 -27.81 10.39
C LEU A 254 -5.57 -27.62 9.15
N GLN A 255 -4.54 -26.80 9.30
CA GLN A 255 -3.53 -26.56 8.29
C GLN A 255 -2.27 -27.35 8.63
N ARG A 256 -1.84 -28.23 7.73
CA ARG A 256 -0.65 -29.07 7.93
C ARG A 256 0.48 -28.52 7.08
N PHE A 257 1.46 -27.87 7.68
CA PHE A 257 2.57 -27.27 6.94
C PHE A 257 3.72 -28.24 6.71
N ALA A 258 4.21 -28.27 5.48
CA ALA A 258 5.34 -29.08 5.06
C ALA A 258 6.21 -28.33 4.04
N ILE A 259 7.43 -28.81 3.85
CA ILE A 259 8.38 -28.29 2.86
C ILE A 259 8.05 -28.94 1.51
N ALA A 260 7.77 -28.13 0.49
CA ALA A 260 7.46 -28.62 -0.86
C ALA A 260 8.73 -28.75 -1.71
N MET A 261 8.76 -29.71 -2.63
CA MET A 261 9.84 -29.92 -3.60
C MET A 261 9.30 -30.53 -4.90
N ALA A 262 10.11 -30.55 -5.95
CA ALA A 262 9.67 -31.07 -7.24
C ALA A 262 9.25 -32.55 -7.12
N GLN A 263 8.21 -32.92 -7.87
CA GLN A 263 7.68 -34.28 -7.85
C GLN A 263 8.72 -35.29 -8.32
N GLY A 264 8.89 -36.37 -7.56
CA GLY A 264 9.87 -37.42 -7.84
C GLY A 264 11.23 -37.24 -7.15
N GLU A 265 11.44 -36.17 -6.39
CA GLU A 265 12.71 -35.86 -5.70
C GLU A 265 12.89 -36.63 -4.38
N LYS A 266 12.77 -37.96 -4.46
CA LYS A 266 12.74 -38.85 -3.30
C LYS A 266 13.99 -38.76 -2.43
N GLU A 267 15.18 -38.73 -3.02
CA GLU A 267 16.41 -38.66 -2.21
C GLU A 267 16.49 -37.36 -1.41
N LEU A 268 16.13 -36.22 -2.02
CA LEU A 268 16.10 -34.93 -1.33
C LEU A 268 15.07 -34.93 -0.20
N GLN A 269 13.86 -35.44 -0.49
CA GLN A 269 12.77 -35.60 0.48
C GLN A 269 13.22 -36.43 1.69
N GLU A 270 13.87 -37.58 1.46
CA GLU A 270 14.39 -38.45 2.52
C GLU A 270 15.42 -37.75 3.40
N GLN A 271 16.34 -36.98 2.82
CA GLN A 271 17.35 -36.23 3.57
C GLN A 271 16.71 -35.13 4.42
N ILE A 272 15.76 -34.37 3.87
CA ILE A 272 15.02 -33.34 4.59
C ILE A 272 14.22 -33.97 5.74
N ASN A 273 13.49 -35.05 5.46
CA ASN A 273 12.69 -35.76 6.47
C ASN A 273 13.55 -36.31 7.60
N LYS A 274 14.74 -36.81 7.29
CA LYS A 274 15.69 -37.26 8.30
C LYS A 274 16.15 -36.09 9.17
N ALA A 275 16.56 -34.97 8.58
CA ALA A 275 16.98 -33.78 9.32
C ALA A 275 15.85 -33.22 10.21
N LEU A 276 14.64 -33.13 9.67
CA LEU A 276 13.45 -32.70 10.40
C LEU A 276 13.12 -33.64 11.57
N THR A 277 13.19 -34.96 11.35
CA THR A 277 13.00 -35.97 12.41
C THR A 277 14.05 -35.84 13.51
N GLU A 278 15.30 -35.52 13.17
CA GLU A 278 16.35 -35.25 14.18
C GLU A 278 16.04 -33.99 14.99
N LEU A 279 15.59 -32.90 14.35
CA LEU A 279 15.18 -31.67 15.03
C LEU A 279 14.00 -31.92 15.96
N GLN A 280 12.99 -32.67 15.50
CA GLN A 280 11.85 -33.08 16.30
C GLN A 280 12.26 -33.93 17.51
N ASN A 281 13.07 -34.98 17.31
CA ASN A 281 13.51 -35.87 18.38
C ASN A 281 14.41 -35.18 19.43
N SER A 282 15.13 -34.14 19.02
CA SER A 282 15.96 -33.35 19.93
C SER A 282 15.18 -32.33 20.76
N GLY A 283 13.90 -32.07 20.43
CA GLY A 283 13.10 -30.99 21.01
C GLY A 283 13.38 -29.62 20.38
N ARG A 284 14.36 -29.51 19.48
CA ARG A 284 14.72 -28.23 18.85
C ARG A 284 13.59 -27.64 18.00
N LEU A 285 12.83 -28.48 17.29
CA LEU A 285 11.65 -28.01 16.54
C LEU A 285 10.61 -27.36 17.48
N THR A 286 10.39 -27.96 18.65
CA THR A 286 9.49 -27.42 19.69
C THR A 286 9.99 -26.07 20.22
N GLU A 287 11.30 -25.92 20.42
CA GLU A 287 11.91 -24.64 20.84
C GLU A 287 11.72 -23.56 19.77
N ILE A 288 11.93 -23.89 18.49
CA ILE A 288 11.70 -22.97 17.37
C ILE A 288 10.23 -22.54 17.34
N VAL A 289 9.29 -23.46 17.46
CA VAL A 289 7.85 -23.12 17.49
C VAL A 289 7.54 -22.18 18.66
N ALA A 290 8.00 -22.51 19.86
CA ALA A 290 7.75 -21.70 21.05
C ALA A 290 8.39 -20.30 20.97
N GLU A 291 9.54 -20.16 20.29
CA GLU A 291 10.24 -18.89 20.09
C GLU A 291 9.45 -17.93 19.20
N TYR A 292 8.69 -18.45 18.22
CA TYR A 292 8.03 -17.63 17.19
C TYR A 292 6.50 -17.54 17.31
N THR A 293 5.84 -18.46 18.03
CA THR A 293 4.37 -18.53 18.06
C THR A 293 3.76 -18.26 19.44
N ASP A 294 4.57 -18.02 20.48
CA ASP A 294 4.13 -17.90 21.89
C ASP A 294 3.31 -19.13 22.40
N ILE A 295 3.28 -20.24 21.65
CA ILE A 295 2.63 -21.49 22.02
C ILE A 295 3.53 -22.22 23.01
N GLU A 296 2.99 -22.52 24.20
CA GLU A 296 3.71 -23.33 25.19
C GLU A 296 4.00 -24.74 24.61
N PRO A 297 5.18 -25.33 24.87
CA PRO A 297 5.54 -26.65 24.34
C PRO A 297 4.49 -27.75 24.55
N GLU A 298 3.77 -27.71 25.66
CA GLU A 298 2.71 -28.66 26.01
C GLU A 298 1.43 -28.52 25.17
N GLN A 299 1.26 -27.39 24.48
CA GLN A 299 0.09 -27.06 23.67
C GLN A 299 0.31 -27.31 22.18
N ILE A 300 1.55 -27.58 21.76
CA ILE A 300 1.87 -27.89 20.36
C ILE A 300 1.25 -29.24 19.99
N PRO A 301 0.36 -29.30 18.98
CA PRO A 301 -0.26 -30.55 18.55
C PRO A 301 0.81 -31.57 18.13
N PRO A 302 0.62 -32.87 18.42
CA PRO A 302 1.53 -33.89 17.93
C PRO A 302 1.48 -33.92 16.40
N LEU A 303 2.65 -33.85 15.76
CA LEU A 303 2.77 -33.97 14.31
C LEU A 303 2.20 -35.33 13.85
N PRO A 304 1.49 -35.37 12.72
CA PRO A 304 0.96 -36.62 12.19
C PRO A 304 2.11 -37.59 11.89
N THR A 305 1.87 -38.88 12.12
CA THR A 305 2.77 -39.94 11.65
C THR A 305 2.93 -39.82 10.13
N PRO A 306 4.14 -39.95 9.57
CA PRO A 306 4.38 -39.86 8.12
C PRO A 306 3.37 -40.71 7.34
N ALA A 307 2.65 -40.09 6.42
CA ALA A 307 1.68 -40.79 5.59
C ALA A 307 2.40 -41.74 4.61
N PRO A 308 1.83 -42.92 4.28
CA PRO A 308 2.38 -43.79 3.24
C PRO A 308 2.28 -43.12 1.86
N GLU A 309 3.32 -43.30 1.03
CA GLU A 309 3.42 -42.77 -0.34
C GLU A 309 2.14 -43.04 -1.15
N LYS A 310 1.45 -41.98 -1.58
CA LYS A 310 0.31 -42.05 -2.51
C LYS A 310 0.87 -42.18 -3.94
N PRO A 311 0.25 -42.97 -4.83
CA PRO A 311 0.71 -43.08 -6.21
C PRO A 311 0.55 -41.76 -6.96
N THR A 312 1.64 -41.33 -7.58
CA THR A 312 1.82 -40.10 -8.37
C THR A 312 0.83 -40.03 -9.54
N PRO A 313 -0.11 -39.07 -9.57
CA PRO A 313 -0.86 -38.74 -10.77
C PRO A 313 0.09 -38.08 -11.79
N ALA A 314 -0.12 -38.32 -13.08
CA ALA A 314 0.62 -37.62 -14.12
C ALA A 314 0.25 -36.11 -14.12
N PRO A 315 1.22 -35.20 -14.22
CA PRO A 315 0.94 -33.77 -14.25
C PRO A 315 0.14 -33.42 -15.50
N THR A 316 -0.91 -32.63 -15.32
CA THR A 316 -1.58 -31.95 -16.43
C THR A 316 -1.30 -30.45 -16.25
N PRO A 317 -0.35 -29.85 -16.98
CA PRO A 317 -0.28 -28.39 -17.05
C PRO A 317 -1.16 -27.92 -18.21
N GLU A 318 -2.32 -27.36 -17.90
CA GLU A 318 -3.01 -26.47 -18.84
C GLU A 318 -2.47 -25.05 -18.62
N GLY A 319 -1.45 -24.69 -19.40
CA GLY A 319 -0.88 -23.34 -19.42
C GLY A 319 0.64 -23.34 -19.49
N CYS A 320 1.21 -22.26 -20.03
CA CYS A 320 2.62 -21.97 -19.80
C CYS A 320 2.80 -21.46 -18.35
N ILE A 321 4.01 -21.55 -17.82
CA ILE A 321 4.38 -21.11 -16.47
C ILE A 321 5.27 -19.88 -16.59
N ASP A 322 4.87 -18.77 -15.99
CA ASP A 322 5.71 -17.57 -15.89
C ASP A 322 6.87 -17.82 -14.90
N GLY A 323 8.06 -17.34 -15.21
CA GLY A 323 9.22 -17.52 -14.34
C GLY A 323 10.33 -16.53 -14.67
N MET A 324 10.88 -15.89 -13.64
CA MET A 324 12.01 -14.97 -13.74
C MET A 324 13.07 -15.34 -12.71
N ALA A 325 14.32 -15.45 -13.18
CA ALA A 325 15.49 -15.65 -12.33
C ALA A 325 16.40 -14.41 -12.39
N PHE A 326 16.92 -14.01 -11.24
CA PHE A 326 17.96 -12.99 -11.16
C PHE A 326 19.30 -13.56 -11.64
N VAL A 327 20.00 -12.83 -12.50
CA VAL A 327 21.33 -13.23 -12.99
C VAL A 327 22.44 -12.43 -12.32
N GLN A 328 22.37 -11.10 -12.40
CA GLN A 328 23.36 -10.20 -11.78
C GLN A 328 22.89 -8.74 -11.80
N ASP A 329 23.49 -7.92 -10.94
CA ASP A 329 23.41 -6.47 -11.03
C ASP A 329 24.22 -5.95 -12.23
N LEU A 330 23.63 -5.08 -13.04
CA LEU A 330 24.35 -4.41 -14.15
C LEU A 330 25.12 -3.18 -13.64
N ASN A 331 24.63 -2.56 -12.58
CA ASN A 331 25.28 -1.49 -11.84
C ASN A 331 24.81 -1.46 -10.37
N LEU A 332 25.49 -0.66 -9.54
CA LEU A 332 25.11 -0.41 -8.14
C LEU A 332 24.85 -1.71 -7.36
N ASP A 333 25.74 -2.69 -7.52
CA ASP A 333 25.74 -3.91 -6.70
C ASP A 333 25.93 -3.50 -5.23
N ASP A 334 24.93 -3.80 -4.40
CA ASP A 334 24.90 -3.50 -2.97
C ASP A 334 25.50 -4.62 -2.10
N ASN A 335 26.00 -5.67 -2.75
CA ASN A 335 26.57 -6.87 -2.14
C ASN A 335 25.61 -7.46 -1.09
N ASN A 336 24.34 -7.59 -1.47
CA ASN A 336 23.25 -8.02 -0.60
C ASN A 336 23.19 -7.17 0.67
N MET A 337 23.14 -5.85 0.49
CA MET A 337 23.14 -4.82 1.54
C MET A 337 24.36 -4.80 2.49
N LYS A 338 25.41 -5.59 2.25
CA LYS A 338 26.62 -5.57 3.09
C LYS A 338 27.48 -4.32 2.85
N ASN A 339 27.37 -3.72 1.67
CA ASN A 339 28.09 -2.51 1.32
C ASN A 339 27.30 -1.68 0.28
N PRO A 340 26.16 -1.08 0.67
CA PRO A 340 25.31 -0.35 -0.25
C PRO A 340 26.04 0.89 -0.81
N PRO A 341 25.92 1.17 -2.12
CA PRO A 341 26.49 2.36 -2.74
C PRO A 341 26.08 3.65 -2.04
N LYS A 342 27.07 4.53 -1.80
CA LYS A 342 26.85 5.83 -1.17
C LYS A 342 26.41 6.87 -2.19
N MET A 343 25.25 7.49 -1.95
CA MET A 343 24.64 8.44 -2.85
C MET A 343 24.44 9.80 -2.17
N PRO A 344 24.70 10.93 -2.86
CA PRO A 344 24.25 12.23 -2.37
C PRO A 344 22.71 12.29 -2.36
N PRO A 345 22.09 13.11 -1.50
CA PRO A 345 20.64 13.23 -1.44
C PRO A 345 20.04 13.86 -2.72
N GLY A 346 18.90 13.35 -3.18
CA GLY A 346 18.10 13.94 -4.27
C GLY A 346 18.68 13.78 -5.67
N VAL A 347 19.62 12.85 -5.87
CA VAL A 347 20.30 12.65 -7.16
C VAL A 347 19.57 11.58 -7.97
N PRO A 348 19.22 11.86 -9.24
CA PRO A 348 18.69 10.84 -10.13
C PRO A 348 19.79 9.82 -10.48
N PHE A 349 19.42 8.55 -10.51
CA PHE A 349 20.28 7.45 -10.92
C PHE A 349 19.44 6.35 -11.58
N GLN A 350 20.10 5.48 -12.34
CA GLN A 350 19.44 4.34 -12.96
C GLN A 350 19.95 3.06 -12.29
N LYS A 351 19.06 2.11 -12.01
CA LYS A 351 19.42 0.77 -11.55
C LYS A 351 19.12 -0.24 -12.64
N GLY A 352 20.12 -1.04 -12.99
CA GLY A 352 20.01 -2.11 -13.96
C GLY A 352 20.19 -3.49 -13.31
N TRP A 353 19.38 -4.45 -13.75
CA TRP A 353 19.53 -5.87 -13.42
C TRP A 353 19.48 -6.69 -14.70
N ARG A 354 20.32 -7.72 -14.77
CA ARG A 354 20.16 -8.78 -15.74
C ARG A 354 19.28 -9.86 -15.14
N ILE A 355 18.18 -10.13 -15.81
CA ILE A 355 17.24 -11.19 -15.45
C ILE A 355 17.18 -12.22 -16.57
N GLN A 356 16.68 -13.41 -16.28
CA GLN A 356 16.44 -14.46 -17.27
C GLN A 356 14.99 -14.89 -17.23
N ASN A 357 14.39 -15.07 -18.41
CA ASN A 357 13.12 -15.79 -18.51
C ASN A 357 13.38 -17.27 -18.25
N SER A 358 13.14 -17.68 -17.00
CA SER A 358 13.29 -19.04 -16.52
C SER A 358 11.96 -19.81 -16.53
N GLY A 359 10.89 -19.19 -17.05
CA GLY A 359 9.58 -19.79 -17.29
C GLY A 359 9.46 -20.45 -18.65
N THR A 360 8.28 -20.98 -18.93
CA THR A 360 7.88 -21.51 -20.25
C THR A 360 7.01 -20.52 -21.03
N CYS A 361 6.46 -19.49 -20.39
CA CYS A 361 5.78 -18.39 -21.07
C CYS A 361 6.76 -17.44 -21.75
N GLU A 362 6.39 -16.94 -22.92
CA GLU A 362 7.11 -15.85 -23.60
C GLU A 362 6.69 -14.51 -22.99
N TRP A 363 7.64 -13.70 -22.53
CA TRP A 363 7.30 -12.36 -22.03
C TRP A 363 7.09 -11.39 -23.18
N THR A 364 6.01 -10.61 -23.10
CA THR A 364 5.65 -9.57 -24.06
C THR A 364 5.78 -8.18 -23.44
N SER A 365 5.42 -7.13 -24.18
CA SER A 365 5.42 -5.76 -23.66
C SER A 365 4.36 -5.46 -22.59
N GLY A 366 3.44 -6.38 -22.31
CA GLY A 366 2.53 -6.23 -21.16
C GLY A 366 3.15 -6.67 -19.83
N TYR A 367 4.23 -7.46 -19.88
CA TYR A 367 5.02 -7.85 -18.72
C TYR A 367 5.83 -6.66 -18.23
N LYS A 368 5.92 -6.50 -16.91
CA LYS A 368 6.61 -5.35 -16.31
C LYS A 368 7.19 -5.65 -14.94
N LEU A 369 8.24 -4.94 -14.58
CA LEU A 369 8.79 -4.91 -13.23
C LEU A 369 8.06 -3.83 -12.41
N VAL A 370 7.56 -4.20 -11.23
CA VAL A 370 6.83 -3.29 -10.32
C VAL A 370 7.47 -3.25 -8.94
N TYR A 371 7.34 -2.11 -8.25
CA TYR A 371 7.76 -1.98 -6.87
C TYR A 371 6.81 -2.74 -5.95
N VAL A 372 7.36 -3.49 -4.99
CA VAL A 372 6.61 -4.31 -4.06
C VAL A 372 6.61 -3.70 -2.66
N SER A 373 7.80 -3.52 -2.08
CA SER A 373 7.99 -3.07 -0.71
C SER A 373 9.41 -2.55 -0.51
N GLY A 374 9.68 -2.03 0.68
CA GLY A 374 11.01 -1.57 1.05
C GLY A 374 11.07 -1.10 2.48
N ASN A 375 12.29 -0.84 2.95
CA ASN A 375 12.56 -0.57 4.37
C ASN A 375 12.02 0.73 4.93
N THR A 376 11.66 1.64 4.05
CA THR A 376 10.93 2.85 4.41
C THR A 376 9.95 3.16 3.28
N PRO A 377 8.93 4.00 3.50
CA PRO A 377 8.07 4.49 2.42
C PRO A 377 8.85 5.19 1.28
N LEU A 378 10.06 5.70 1.57
CA LEU A 378 10.93 6.36 0.59
C LEU A 378 11.82 5.38 -0.20
N ALA A 379 11.82 4.10 0.15
CA ALA A 379 12.63 3.07 -0.50
C ALA A 379 12.21 2.78 -1.95
N ARG A 380 10.99 3.20 -2.34
CA ARG A 380 10.58 3.22 -3.75
C ARG A 380 11.44 4.15 -4.61
N MET A 381 12.05 5.18 -4.00
CA MET A 381 12.98 6.11 -4.66
C MET A 381 12.40 6.75 -5.93
N GLY A 382 11.07 6.96 -5.95
CA GLY A 382 10.37 7.53 -7.10
C GLY A 382 10.28 6.62 -8.32
N GLY A 383 10.65 5.34 -8.21
CA GLY A 383 10.61 4.41 -9.33
C GLY A 383 9.19 4.08 -9.78
N GLU A 384 9.01 3.94 -11.09
CA GLU A 384 7.74 3.61 -11.74
C GLU A 384 7.78 2.20 -12.37
N PRO A 385 6.62 1.55 -12.56
CA PRO A 385 6.54 0.28 -13.28
C PRO A 385 7.25 0.34 -14.63
N THR A 386 8.13 -0.62 -14.90
CA THR A 386 8.94 -0.66 -16.12
C THR A 386 8.59 -1.87 -16.96
N ALA A 387 8.01 -1.66 -18.14
CA ALA A 387 7.61 -2.72 -19.05
C ALA A 387 8.79 -3.32 -19.82
N VAL A 388 8.73 -4.63 -20.05
CA VAL A 388 9.60 -5.34 -21.00
C VAL A 388 9.43 -4.72 -22.38
N GLN A 389 10.55 -4.54 -23.09
CA GLN A 389 10.55 -4.01 -24.44
C GLN A 389 10.68 -5.16 -25.44
N GLY A 390 9.65 -5.34 -26.27
CA GLY A 390 9.61 -6.42 -27.25
C GLY A 390 9.22 -7.75 -26.64
N VAL A 391 9.96 -8.80 -27.00
CA VAL A 391 9.64 -10.19 -26.68
C VAL A 391 10.87 -10.86 -26.06
N VAL A 392 10.69 -11.57 -24.95
CA VAL A 392 11.75 -12.35 -24.28
C VAL A 392 11.34 -13.82 -24.24
N PRO A 393 11.84 -14.65 -25.18
CA PRO A 393 11.58 -16.08 -25.20
C PRO A 393 12.11 -16.79 -23.95
N SER A 394 11.55 -17.96 -23.65
CA SER A 394 12.05 -18.85 -22.59
C SER A 394 13.56 -19.11 -22.73
N GLY A 395 14.26 -19.06 -21.60
CA GLY A 395 15.70 -19.22 -21.47
C GLY A 395 16.53 -17.99 -21.82
N GLN A 396 15.96 -16.92 -22.39
CA GLN A 396 16.71 -15.72 -22.77
C GLN A 396 16.94 -14.76 -21.59
N GLN A 397 18.08 -14.08 -21.62
CA GLN A 397 18.40 -13.00 -20.67
C GLN A 397 17.89 -11.65 -21.18
N TYR A 398 17.50 -10.79 -20.25
CA TYR A 398 16.98 -9.46 -20.51
C TYR A 398 17.55 -8.46 -19.49
N ASP A 399 17.95 -7.28 -19.98
CA ASP A 399 18.49 -6.21 -19.14
C ASP A 399 17.37 -5.23 -18.79
N MET A 400 16.92 -5.26 -17.53
CA MET A 400 15.88 -4.39 -16.99
C MET A 400 16.51 -3.16 -16.35
N TRP A 401 15.98 -1.97 -16.66
CA TRP A 401 16.50 -0.69 -16.15
C TRP A 401 15.36 0.16 -15.56
N VAL A 402 15.52 0.60 -14.31
CA VAL A 402 14.56 1.48 -13.63
C VAL A 402 15.25 2.80 -13.29
N ASP A 403 14.58 3.91 -13.61
CA ASP A 403 15.01 5.25 -13.23
C ASP A 403 14.55 5.56 -11.79
N LEU A 404 15.47 6.01 -10.96
CA LEU A 404 15.30 6.24 -9.52
C LEU A 404 15.88 7.59 -9.10
N VAL A 405 15.48 8.08 -7.92
CA VAL A 405 15.99 9.30 -7.29
C VAL A 405 16.35 8.98 -5.84
N SER A 406 17.60 9.24 -5.44
CA SER A 406 18.02 9.01 -4.06
C SER A 406 17.21 9.90 -3.10
N PRO A 407 16.74 9.38 -1.95
CA PRO A 407 15.98 10.17 -1.00
C PRO A 407 16.74 11.39 -0.48
N LEU A 408 16.02 12.40 0.01
CA LEU A 408 16.62 13.66 0.49
C LEU A 408 17.22 13.56 1.90
N TYR A 409 16.85 12.52 2.65
CA TYR A 409 17.30 12.32 4.02
C TYR A 409 18.44 11.30 4.07
N ALA A 410 19.38 11.52 4.97
CA ALA A 410 20.44 10.55 5.22
C ALA A 410 19.83 9.25 5.75
N GLY A 411 20.29 8.11 5.25
CA GLY A 411 19.76 6.81 5.65
C GLY A 411 20.12 5.70 4.68
N VAL A 412 19.81 4.47 5.08
CA VAL A 412 19.92 3.30 4.22
C VAL A 412 18.53 3.04 3.65
N TYR A 413 18.43 2.86 2.34
CA TYR A 413 17.19 2.61 1.61
C TYR A 413 17.33 1.34 0.78
N GLN A 414 16.39 0.42 0.94
CA GLN A 414 16.32 -0.83 0.20
C GLN A 414 14.90 -1.05 -0.32
N GLY A 415 14.74 -1.10 -1.64
CA GLY A 415 13.46 -1.35 -2.30
C GLY A 415 13.47 -2.66 -3.08
N PHE A 416 12.38 -3.41 -3.01
CA PHE A 416 12.15 -4.70 -3.67
C PHE A 416 11.19 -4.55 -4.84
N TRP A 417 11.44 -5.33 -5.87
CA TRP A 417 10.78 -5.28 -7.16
C TRP A 417 10.48 -6.69 -7.66
N GLN A 418 9.36 -6.85 -8.35
CA GLN A 418 8.84 -8.13 -8.82
C GLN A 418 8.33 -8.00 -10.25
N MET A 419 8.55 -9.02 -11.06
CA MET A 419 7.91 -9.11 -12.38
C MET A 419 6.44 -9.45 -12.23
N VAL A 420 5.58 -8.78 -13.00
CA VAL A 420 4.18 -9.15 -13.17
C VAL A 420 3.87 -9.40 -14.64
N ASN A 421 2.96 -10.33 -14.91
CA ASN A 421 2.53 -10.64 -16.28
C ASN A 421 1.47 -9.66 -16.79
N ASP A 422 0.91 -9.93 -17.97
CA ASP A 422 -0.10 -9.09 -18.64
C ASP A 422 -1.39 -8.90 -17.80
N GLU A 423 -1.66 -9.82 -16.87
CA GLU A 423 -2.78 -9.78 -15.94
C GLU A 423 -2.43 -9.12 -14.59
N ASN A 424 -1.20 -8.61 -14.45
CA ASN A 424 -0.60 -8.11 -13.21
C ASN A 424 -0.35 -9.18 -12.14
N ARG A 425 -0.26 -10.47 -12.50
CA ARG A 425 0.09 -11.52 -11.53
C ARG A 425 1.60 -11.54 -11.29
N PRO A 426 2.09 -11.38 -10.04
CA PRO A 426 3.51 -11.48 -9.73
C PRO A 426 4.11 -12.88 -9.96
N PHE A 427 5.34 -12.93 -10.48
CA PHE A 427 6.06 -14.18 -10.71
C PHE A 427 7.58 -14.02 -10.67
N GLY A 428 8.28 -15.11 -10.33
CA GLY A 428 9.75 -15.19 -10.28
C GLY A 428 10.37 -14.57 -9.02
N GLU A 429 11.69 -14.46 -8.98
CA GLU A 429 12.44 -13.94 -7.84
C GLU A 429 12.16 -12.44 -7.58
N ARG A 430 12.14 -11.99 -6.32
CA ARG A 430 12.21 -10.56 -5.99
C ARG A 430 13.64 -10.07 -6.17
N ILE A 431 13.81 -8.99 -6.91
CA ILE A 431 15.10 -8.29 -7.05
C ILE A 431 15.04 -6.99 -6.25
N TRP A 432 16.20 -6.47 -5.82
CA TRP A 432 16.23 -5.28 -4.98
C TRP A 432 17.30 -4.28 -5.39
N VAL A 433 17.18 -3.09 -4.82
CA VAL A 433 18.19 -2.02 -4.88
C VAL A 433 18.40 -1.44 -3.50
N GLY A 434 19.64 -1.45 -3.04
CA GLY A 434 20.10 -0.83 -1.81
C GLY A 434 20.99 0.38 -2.04
N ILE A 435 20.76 1.49 -1.34
CA ILE A 435 21.68 2.64 -1.30
C ILE A 435 21.83 3.20 0.12
N GLU A 436 22.98 3.82 0.41
CA GLU A 436 23.19 4.66 1.58
C GLU A 436 23.19 6.13 1.13
N VAL A 437 22.16 6.89 1.49
CA VAL A 437 22.19 8.34 1.33
C VAL A 437 23.05 8.92 2.43
N VAL A 438 24.21 9.47 2.05
CA VAL A 438 25.10 10.11 3.02
C VAL A 438 24.54 11.47 3.43
N GLY A 439 24.45 11.70 4.75
CA GLY A 439 24.12 13.02 5.27
C GLY A 439 25.16 14.06 4.85
N PRO A 440 24.79 15.36 4.81
CA PRO A 440 25.78 16.40 4.59
C PRO A 440 26.89 16.27 5.65
N PRO A 441 28.17 16.40 5.28
CA PRO A 441 29.26 16.21 6.22
C PRO A 441 29.05 17.10 7.45
N THR A 442 29.15 16.52 8.65
CA THR A 442 29.20 17.28 9.90
C THR A 442 30.35 18.26 9.79
N ALA A 443 30.07 19.57 9.93
CA ALA A 443 31.09 20.59 9.77
C ALA A 443 32.22 20.39 10.78
N THR A 444 33.40 19.97 10.29
CA THR A 444 34.65 20.24 11.01
C THR A 444 34.79 21.76 11.08
N PRO A 445 35.01 22.36 12.26
CA PRO A 445 35.17 23.82 12.35
C PRO A 445 36.33 24.25 11.46
N ALA A 446 36.06 25.10 10.48
CA ALA A 446 37.06 25.59 9.54
C ALA A 446 38.12 26.42 10.28
N PRO A 447 39.41 26.32 9.91
CA PRO A 447 40.47 27.12 10.51
C PRO A 447 40.21 28.61 10.27
N THR A 448 40.30 29.41 11.33
CA THR A 448 40.23 30.87 11.28
C THR A 448 41.27 31.42 10.29
N GLN A 449 40.83 31.96 9.16
CA GLN A 449 41.74 32.64 8.22
C GLN A 449 42.23 33.98 8.81
N THR A 450 43.53 34.24 8.65
CA THR A 450 44.21 35.44 9.15
C THR A 450 43.64 36.72 8.52
N PRO A 451 43.29 37.76 9.32
CA PRO A 451 42.78 39.04 8.81
C PRO A 451 43.80 39.76 7.90
N SER A 452 43.34 40.23 6.74
CA SER A 452 44.03 41.23 5.90
C SER A 452 43.47 42.62 6.23
N ALA A 453 44.33 43.60 6.49
CA ALA A 453 43.92 44.93 6.96
C ALA A 453 43.13 45.78 5.94
N GLY A 454 43.05 45.35 4.67
CA GLY A 454 42.44 46.12 3.58
C GLY A 454 41.07 45.63 3.08
N MET A 455 40.60 44.46 3.52
CA MET A 455 39.37 43.85 3.02
C MET A 455 38.53 43.21 4.14
N ALA A 456 37.33 43.74 4.34
CA ALA A 456 36.28 43.13 5.16
C ALA A 456 35.18 42.57 4.25
N PHE A 457 34.83 41.30 4.45
CA PHE A 457 33.73 40.62 3.76
C PHE A 457 33.02 39.74 4.78
N THR A 458 31.76 40.04 5.05
CA THR A 458 30.97 39.42 6.12
C THR A 458 29.55 39.15 5.65
N VAL A 459 28.89 38.20 6.29
CA VAL A 459 27.46 37.94 6.10
C VAL A 459 26.78 37.86 7.46
N ASN A 460 25.50 38.25 7.54
CA ASN A 460 24.73 38.20 8.78
C ASN A 460 24.42 36.77 9.26
N ALA A 461 24.30 35.80 8.35
CA ALA A 461 24.10 34.39 8.66
C ALA A 461 24.72 33.51 7.58
N THR A 462 25.26 32.35 7.97
CA THR A 462 25.81 31.34 7.04
C THR A 462 24.96 30.08 6.98
N ASN A 463 23.94 29.94 7.84
CA ASN A 463 22.98 28.84 7.82
C ASN A 463 21.58 29.44 7.76
N ILE A 464 20.80 29.04 6.76
CA ILE A 464 19.44 29.52 6.54
C ILE A 464 18.53 28.38 6.07
N THR A 465 17.23 28.55 6.18
CA THR A 465 16.25 27.69 5.51
C THR A 465 15.95 28.21 4.10
N ALA A 466 15.69 27.33 3.13
CA ALA A 466 15.31 27.72 1.77
C ALA A 466 14.17 28.75 1.79
N GLY A 467 14.33 29.85 1.05
CA GLY A 467 13.40 31.00 1.06
C GLY A 467 13.79 32.14 2.01
N GLN A 468 14.73 31.95 2.93
CA GLN A 468 15.30 33.04 3.72
C GLN A 468 16.40 33.79 2.93
N CYS A 469 16.65 35.04 3.30
CA CYS A 469 17.70 35.86 2.68
C CYS A 469 18.80 36.23 3.68
N VAL A 470 20.02 36.33 3.17
CA VAL A 470 21.20 36.81 3.89
C VAL A 470 21.67 38.13 3.31
N ILE A 471 22.39 38.92 4.09
CA ILE A 471 22.95 40.21 3.68
C ILE A 471 24.46 40.13 3.78
N PHE A 472 25.11 40.13 2.62
CA PHE A 472 26.55 40.32 2.50
C PHE A 472 26.89 41.78 2.66
N ASN A 473 27.95 42.07 3.42
CA ASN A 473 28.51 43.40 3.60
C ASN A 473 30.01 43.35 3.32
N TRP A 474 30.52 44.33 2.57
CA TRP A 474 31.94 44.44 2.31
C TRP A 474 32.47 45.86 2.37
N THR A 475 33.77 45.96 2.66
CA THR A 475 34.57 47.17 2.55
C THR A 475 35.95 46.79 2.06
N VAL A 476 36.35 47.34 0.93
CA VAL A 476 37.64 47.09 0.28
C VAL A 476 38.37 48.41 0.09
N GLN A 477 39.58 48.51 0.62
CA GLN A 477 40.42 49.71 0.50
C GLN A 477 41.43 49.57 -0.64
N GLY A 478 41.55 50.59 -1.49
CA GLY A 478 42.62 50.68 -2.51
C GLY A 478 42.42 49.82 -3.76
N ALA A 479 41.29 49.13 -3.89
CA ALA A 479 40.97 48.37 -5.10
C ALA A 479 40.59 49.28 -6.27
N GLN A 480 41.07 48.94 -7.47
CA GLN A 480 40.67 49.56 -8.73
C GLN A 480 39.29 49.08 -9.16
N ALA A 481 38.96 47.82 -8.88
CA ALA A 481 37.64 47.24 -9.12
C ALA A 481 37.33 46.16 -8.07
N VAL A 482 36.06 46.03 -7.70
CA VAL A 482 35.56 44.99 -6.80
C VAL A 482 34.42 44.26 -7.49
N TYR A 483 34.34 42.94 -7.31
CA TYR A 483 33.32 42.09 -7.91
C TYR A 483 32.72 41.19 -6.83
N PHE A 484 31.41 40.98 -6.86
CA PHE A 484 30.69 40.10 -5.94
C PHE A 484 29.78 39.16 -6.74
N TYR A 485 29.98 37.85 -6.64
CA TYR A 485 29.29 36.88 -7.47
C TYR A 485 29.19 35.50 -6.81
N GLN A 486 28.25 34.69 -7.27
CA GLN A 486 28.20 33.26 -6.94
C GLN A 486 29.36 32.52 -7.60
N LEU A 487 30.01 31.62 -6.86
CA LEU A 487 31.15 30.83 -7.34
C LEU A 487 30.76 30.04 -8.60
N GLY A 488 31.54 30.20 -9.67
CA GLY A 488 31.28 29.63 -11.00
C GLY A 488 30.63 30.60 -12.00
N ALA A 489 30.15 31.77 -11.56
CA ALA A 489 29.61 32.80 -12.46
C ALA A 489 30.72 33.49 -13.27
N ASN A 490 30.33 34.09 -14.42
CA ASN A 490 31.21 34.91 -15.26
C ASN A 490 31.51 36.27 -14.58
N TRP A 491 32.40 36.24 -13.60
CA TRP A 491 32.68 37.32 -12.65
C TRP A 491 32.94 38.73 -13.22
N PRO A 492 33.53 38.95 -14.42
CA PRO A 492 33.77 40.31 -14.93
C PRO A 492 32.49 41.13 -15.11
N GLN A 493 31.32 40.48 -15.18
CA GLN A 493 30.01 41.14 -15.32
C GLN A 493 29.43 41.65 -14.00
N TYR A 494 30.02 41.29 -12.86
CA TYR A 494 29.46 41.54 -11.53
C TYR A 494 30.26 42.57 -10.73
N GLN A 495 30.68 43.66 -11.39
CA GLN A 495 31.41 44.73 -10.74
C GLN A 495 30.50 45.50 -9.76
N VAL A 496 30.98 45.70 -8.54
CA VAL A 496 30.26 46.38 -7.45
C VAL A 496 31.10 47.50 -6.84
N ALA A 497 30.46 48.38 -6.07
CA ALA A 497 31.16 49.45 -5.36
C ALA A 497 32.09 48.88 -4.26
N PRO A 498 33.26 49.50 -3.97
CA PRO A 498 34.22 49.00 -2.97
C PRO A 498 33.68 48.89 -1.54
N THR A 499 32.66 49.66 -1.20
CA THR A 499 31.92 49.55 0.06
C THR A 499 30.44 49.47 -0.25
N SER A 500 29.83 48.31 -0.04
CA SER A 500 28.43 48.05 -0.36
C SER A 500 27.94 46.80 0.37
N SER A 501 26.66 46.50 0.18
CA SER A 501 26.02 45.26 0.60
C SER A 501 25.26 44.61 -0.57
N SER A 502 25.00 43.31 -0.48
CA SER A 502 24.04 42.59 -1.34
C SER A 502 23.14 41.70 -0.50
N THR A 503 21.86 41.63 -0.85
CA THR A 503 20.91 40.69 -0.24
C THR A 503 20.72 39.51 -1.18
N GLU A 504 20.96 38.31 -0.66
CA GLU A 504 20.96 37.07 -1.42
C GLU A 504 19.99 36.08 -0.78
N CYS A 505 19.13 35.43 -1.57
CA CYS A 505 18.14 34.48 -1.09
C CYS A 505 18.36 33.09 -1.72
N PRO A 506 19.51 32.45 -1.47
CA PRO A 506 19.86 31.19 -2.13
C PRO A 506 18.87 30.09 -1.73
N GLN A 507 18.37 29.35 -2.72
CA GLN A 507 17.44 28.23 -2.52
C GLN A 507 18.16 26.92 -2.19
N THR A 508 19.45 26.86 -2.52
CA THR A 508 20.34 25.72 -2.26
C THR A 508 21.65 26.23 -1.69
N THR A 509 22.42 25.35 -1.04
CA THR A 509 23.72 25.74 -0.48
C THR A 509 24.61 26.38 -1.55
N THR A 510 24.95 27.65 -1.36
CA THR A 510 25.57 28.50 -2.39
C THR A 510 26.81 29.20 -1.83
N THR A 511 27.90 29.19 -2.60
CA THR A 511 29.13 29.91 -2.25
C THR A 511 29.22 31.22 -3.02
N TYR A 512 29.51 32.32 -2.32
CA TYR A 512 29.70 33.65 -2.88
C TYR A 512 31.17 34.08 -2.73
N GLU A 513 31.68 34.77 -3.74
CA GLU A 513 33.05 35.28 -3.80
C GLU A 513 33.06 36.80 -3.95
N LEU A 514 33.88 37.46 -3.13
CA LEU A 514 34.26 38.85 -3.28
C LEU A 514 35.69 38.92 -3.82
N ARG A 515 35.86 39.57 -4.97
CA ARG A 515 37.14 39.76 -5.64
C ARG A 515 37.52 41.23 -5.70
N ALA A 516 38.69 41.60 -5.21
CA ALA A 516 39.27 42.92 -5.40
C ALA A 516 40.46 42.85 -6.36
N ALA A 517 40.49 43.71 -7.36
CA ALA A 517 41.62 43.89 -8.27
C ALA A 517 42.31 45.23 -7.96
N TYR A 518 43.63 45.21 -7.82
CA TYR A 518 44.46 46.37 -7.46
C TYR A 518 45.28 46.87 -8.66
N SER A 519 45.66 48.15 -8.62
CA SER A 519 46.38 48.82 -9.72
C SER A 519 47.78 48.25 -10.01
N ASN A 520 48.35 47.50 -9.07
CA ASN A 520 49.61 46.76 -9.22
C ASN A 520 49.44 45.41 -9.95
N GLY A 521 48.23 45.08 -10.42
CA GLY A 521 47.90 43.82 -11.10
C GLY A 521 47.61 42.63 -10.19
N THR A 522 47.67 42.81 -8.86
CA THR A 522 47.30 41.76 -7.90
C THR A 522 45.79 41.71 -7.65
N SER A 523 45.30 40.56 -7.19
CA SER A 523 43.92 40.40 -6.73
C SER A 523 43.83 39.69 -5.39
N GLU A 524 42.87 40.09 -4.58
CA GLU A 524 42.52 39.43 -3.32
C GLU A 524 41.11 38.85 -3.42
N LEU A 525 40.93 37.62 -2.92
CA LEU A 525 39.67 36.87 -2.94
C LEU A 525 39.23 36.54 -1.52
N ARG A 526 37.92 36.62 -1.27
CA ARG A 526 37.27 36.09 -0.07
C ARG A 526 36.00 35.35 -0.47
N GLN A 527 35.77 34.20 0.15
CA GLN A 527 34.61 33.36 -0.10
C GLN A 527 33.83 33.16 1.19
N ILE A 528 32.51 33.10 1.07
CA ILE A 528 31.59 32.74 2.14
C ILE A 528 30.54 31.80 1.54
N THR A 529 30.34 30.66 2.19
CA THR A 529 29.30 29.68 1.83
C THR A 529 28.07 29.88 2.71
N ILE A 530 26.90 29.92 2.07
CA ILE A 530 25.60 29.94 2.72
C ILE A 530 25.01 28.54 2.62
N TYR A 531 24.91 27.86 3.76
CA TYR A 531 24.29 26.56 3.91
C TYR A 531 22.79 26.73 3.98
N VAL A 532 22.06 26.09 3.06
CA VAL A 532 20.61 26.19 2.97
C VAL A 532 20.00 24.84 3.33
N THR A 533 19.29 24.77 4.45
CA THR A 533 18.45 23.63 4.80
C THR A 533 17.13 23.74 4.02
N PRO A 534 16.69 22.71 3.28
CA PRO A 534 15.39 22.73 2.61
C PRO A 534 14.26 23.04 3.60
N ASN A 535 13.28 23.85 3.20
CA ASN A 535 12.09 24.07 4.02
C ASN A 535 11.21 22.81 3.97
N THR A 536 11.37 21.92 4.95
CA THR A 536 10.64 20.65 5.04
C THR A 536 9.38 20.74 5.92
N ALA A 537 8.78 21.93 6.07
CA ALA A 537 7.45 22.00 6.67
C ALA A 537 6.42 21.44 5.68
N ALA A 538 5.63 20.45 6.09
CA ALA A 538 4.49 19.99 5.30
C ALA A 538 3.60 21.20 4.94
N PRO A 539 3.02 21.26 3.73
CA PRO A 539 2.11 22.33 3.36
C PRO A 539 1.04 22.56 4.42
N GLN A 540 0.67 23.81 4.67
CA GLN A 540 -0.34 24.13 5.68
C GLN A 540 -1.65 24.45 4.99
N ILE A 541 -2.69 23.66 5.27
CA ILE A 541 -4.05 23.96 4.82
C ILE A 541 -4.61 25.03 5.77
N THR A 542 -4.45 26.30 5.39
CA THR A 542 -4.88 27.45 6.22
C THR A 542 -6.37 27.73 6.08
N ARG A 543 -7.00 27.22 5.01
CA ARG A 543 -8.45 27.27 4.82
C ARG A 543 -8.94 26.01 4.13
N PHE A 544 -9.97 25.39 4.70
CA PHE A 544 -10.77 24.36 4.05
C PHE A 544 -12.22 24.52 4.50
N THR A 545 -13.11 24.84 3.57
CA THR A 545 -14.52 25.12 3.85
C THR A 545 -15.40 24.39 2.86
N VAL A 546 -16.50 23.82 3.35
CA VAL A 546 -17.52 23.17 2.55
C VAL A 546 -18.85 23.82 2.82
N ASP A 547 -19.61 24.14 1.78
CA ASP A 547 -20.94 24.77 1.86
C ASP A 547 -21.96 23.99 1.01
N PRO A 548 -23.06 23.48 1.60
CA PRO A 548 -23.42 23.55 3.02
C PRO A 548 -22.49 22.69 3.92
N PRO A 549 -22.19 23.15 5.15
CA PRO A 549 -21.12 22.58 5.98
C PRO A 549 -21.51 21.34 6.81
N ALA A 550 -22.76 20.91 6.80
CA ALA A 550 -23.21 19.82 7.68
C ALA A 550 -24.17 18.85 7.00
N GLU A 551 -25.13 19.38 6.24
CA GLU A 551 -26.16 18.57 5.58
C GLU A 551 -26.48 19.14 4.20
N ALA A 552 -26.60 18.28 3.19
CA ALA A 552 -26.99 18.64 1.83
C ALA A 552 -28.00 17.63 1.28
N ALA A 553 -28.92 18.09 0.44
CA ALA A 553 -29.83 17.22 -0.29
C ALA A 553 -29.09 16.45 -1.42
N LYS A 554 -29.45 15.20 -1.68
CA LYS A 554 -29.00 14.44 -2.86
C LYS A 554 -29.29 15.25 -4.14
N GLY A 555 -28.26 15.52 -4.93
CA GLY A 555 -28.36 16.36 -6.13
C GLY A 555 -28.17 17.87 -5.90
N GLN A 556 -28.02 18.30 -4.65
CA GLN A 556 -27.62 19.68 -4.32
C GLN A 556 -26.12 19.86 -4.60
N THR A 557 -25.76 21.00 -5.17
CA THR A 557 -24.36 21.38 -5.38
C THR A 557 -23.71 21.76 -4.05
N ILE A 558 -22.57 21.13 -3.78
CA ILE A 558 -21.69 21.44 -2.65
C ILE A 558 -20.51 22.24 -3.19
N THR A 559 -20.22 23.38 -2.56
CA THR A 559 -19.05 24.19 -2.89
C THR A 559 -17.95 23.95 -1.87
N ILE A 560 -16.83 23.41 -2.33
CA ILE A 560 -15.61 23.23 -1.56
C ILE A 560 -14.66 24.36 -1.89
N ALA A 561 -14.07 25.03 -0.91
CA ALA A 561 -13.07 26.06 -1.12
C ALA A 561 -11.89 25.91 -0.16
N TRP A 562 -10.68 26.23 -0.64
CA TRP A 562 -9.46 26.02 0.13
C TRP A 562 -8.38 27.08 -0.11
N THR A 563 -7.39 27.08 0.78
CA THR A 563 -6.13 27.81 0.66
C THR A 563 -5.05 26.98 1.35
N VAL A 564 -3.96 26.73 0.63
CA VAL A 564 -2.78 26.01 1.08
C VAL A 564 -1.58 26.95 1.01
N GLU A 565 -0.81 27.01 2.08
CA GLU A 565 0.43 27.79 2.19
C GLU A 565 1.64 26.86 2.34
N GLY A 566 2.82 27.33 1.93
CA GLY A 566 4.05 26.56 1.91
C GLY A 566 4.41 25.99 0.54
N GLU A 567 5.45 25.16 0.50
CA GLU A 567 5.92 24.49 -0.72
C GLU A 567 5.01 23.31 -1.05
N VAL A 568 4.18 23.46 -2.07
CA VAL A 568 3.17 22.48 -2.48
C VAL A 568 3.61 21.82 -3.78
N SER A 569 3.75 20.50 -3.76
CA SER A 569 4.00 19.67 -4.95
C SER A 569 2.68 19.23 -5.59
N ASN A 570 1.65 18.96 -4.78
CA ASN A 570 0.33 18.56 -5.27
C ASN A 570 -0.78 18.91 -4.27
N VAL A 571 -1.99 19.17 -4.78
CA VAL A 571 -3.22 19.24 -3.97
C VAL A 571 -4.25 18.29 -4.57
N LYS A 572 -4.75 17.35 -3.76
CA LYS A 572 -5.83 16.44 -4.13
C LYS A 572 -7.11 16.79 -3.38
N LEU A 573 -8.23 16.76 -4.08
CA LEU A 573 -9.56 16.83 -3.47
C LEU A 573 -10.27 15.49 -3.70
N LEU A 574 -10.77 14.89 -2.62
CA LEU A 574 -11.50 13.63 -2.64
C LEU A 574 -12.87 13.78 -1.98
N ARG A 575 -13.82 12.94 -2.37
CA ARG A 575 -15.08 12.68 -1.66
C ARG A 575 -15.19 11.20 -1.34
N SER A 576 -15.14 10.83 -0.06
CA SER A 576 -15.21 9.44 0.40
C SER A 576 -14.25 8.54 -0.40
N ASP A 577 -13.01 9.00 -0.50
CA ASP A 577 -11.88 8.43 -1.25
C ASP A 577 -12.04 8.32 -2.78
N TYR A 578 -13.16 8.79 -3.34
CA TYR A 578 -13.27 9.08 -4.76
C TYR A 578 -12.51 10.37 -5.10
N LEU A 579 -11.50 10.27 -5.96
CA LEU A 579 -10.70 11.40 -6.42
C LEU A 579 -11.56 12.35 -7.29
N LEU A 580 -11.81 13.56 -6.79
CA LEU A 580 -12.54 14.60 -7.50
C LEU A 580 -11.61 15.48 -8.34
N TRP A 581 -10.42 15.78 -7.82
CA TRP A 581 -9.42 16.59 -8.51
C TRP A 581 -8.00 16.22 -8.04
N ASP A 582 -7.15 15.78 -8.96
CA ASP A 582 -5.70 15.64 -8.78
C ASP A 582 -4.97 16.82 -9.45
N GLY A 583 -4.07 17.50 -8.75
CA GLY A 583 -3.43 18.72 -9.23
C GLY A 583 -4.28 19.98 -9.09
N ALA A 584 -5.03 20.11 -8.01
CA ALA A 584 -5.81 21.31 -7.72
C ALA A 584 -4.89 22.52 -7.42
N PRO A 585 -5.29 23.77 -7.72
CA PRO A 585 -4.47 24.96 -7.45
C PRO A 585 -4.28 25.21 -5.94
N HIS A 586 -3.23 25.93 -5.55
CA HIS A 586 -2.91 26.22 -4.14
C HIS A 586 -4.05 26.93 -3.39
N SER A 587 -4.85 27.72 -4.09
CA SER A 587 -6.12 28.26 -3.60
C SER A 587 -7.17 28.16 -4.69
N GLY A 588 -8.37 27.71 -4.35
CA GLY A 588 -9.43 27.53 -5.32
C GLY A 588 -10.76 27.15 -4.70
N SER A 589 -11.71 26.87 -5.58
CA SER A 589 -12.99 26.28 -5.23
C SER A 589 -13.39 25.23 -6.26
N PHE A 590 -14.10 24.20 -5.81
CA PHE A 590 -14.65 23.13 -6.63
C PHE A 590 -16.13 22.94 -6.27
N GLN A 591 -16.94 22.63 -7.28
CA GLN A 591 -18.35 22.29 -7.08
C GLN A 591 -18.54 20.79 -7.34
N ASP A 592 -19.10 20.11 -6.37
CA ASP A 592 -19.41 18.69 -6.45
C ASP A 592 -20.92 18.45 -6.27
N ILE A 593 -21.44 17.40 -6.90
CA ILE A 593 -22.82 16.94 -6.72
C ILE A 593 -22.74 15.46 -6.31
N PRO A 594 -22.85 15.14 -5.01
CA PRO A 594 -22.83 13.77 -4.53
C PRO A 594 -23.91 12.89 -5.18
N PRO A 595 -23.53 11.72 -5.77
CA PRO A 595 -24.45 10.87 -6.50
C PRO A 595 -25.32 9.99 -5.60
N ALA A 596 -24.94 9.82 -4.34
CA ALA A 596 -25.61 8.95 -3.37
C ALA A 596 -25.84 9.66 -2.03
N THR A 597 -26.84 9.18 -1.29
CA THR A 597 -27.07 9.59 0.11
C THR A 597 -26.09 8.91 1.04
N GLY A 598 -25.88 9.50 2.22
CA GLY A 598 -24.94 9.04 3.22
C GLY A 598 -23.88 10.10 3.52
N LEU A 599 -22.88 9.74 4.31
CA LEU A 599 -21.81 10.66 4.68
C LEU A 599 -20.87 10.89 3.49
N ALA A 600 -20.87 12.11 2.94
CA ALA A 600 -19.86 12.56 2.00
C ALA A 600 -18.69 13.18 2.77
N GLN A 601 -17.55 12.50 2.81
CA GLN A 601 -16.34 13.01 3.43
C GLN A 601 -15.49 13.74 2.40
N TYR A 602 -15.45 15.07 2.42
CA TYR A 602 -14.52 15.83 1.59
C TYR A 602 -13.16 15.89 2.26
N LYS A 603 -12.12 15.45 1.56
CA LYS A 603 -10.74 15.42 2.04
C LYS A 603 -9.89 16.22 1.08
N LEU A 604 -9.25 17.27 1.58
CA LEU A 604 -8.21 18.01 0.87
C LEU A 604 -6.85 17.53 1.37
N ILE A 605 -6.02 17.05 0.46
CA ILE A 605 -4.68 16.57 0.76
C ILE A 605 -3.71 17.52 0.06
N ALA A 606 -2.81 18.14 0.82
CA ALA A 606 -1.73 18.95 0.29
C ALA A 606 -0.40 18.24 0.55
N THR A 607 0.29 17.89 -0.52
CA THR A 607 1.58 17.19 -0.47
C THR A 607 2.67 18.16 -0.89
N GLY A 608 3.76 18.19 -0.14
CA GLY A 608 4.94 18.99 -0.44
C GLY A 608 6.23 18.29 -0.02
N PRO A 609 7.39 18.93 -0.23
CA PRO A 609 8.69 18.37 0.15
C PRO A 609 8.82 18.08 1.65
N GLY A 610 8.03 18.76 2.49
CA GLY A 610 7.96 18.57 3.93
C GLY A 610 7.00 17.48 4.41
N GLY A 611 6.41 16.71 3.50
CA GLY A 611 5.40 15.71 3.81
C GLY A 611 3.99 16.15 3.41
N GLU A 612 3.00 15.44 3.95
CA GLU A 612 1.60 15.64 3.62
C GLU A 612 0.85 16.29 4.78
N ASN A 613 -0.10 17.14 4.45
CA ASN A 613 -1.09 17.65 5.39
C ASN A 613 -2.48 17.47 4.79
N GLN A 614 -3.46 17.16 5.62
CA GLN A 614 -4.81 16.87 5.18
C GLN A 614 -5.84 17.60 6.05
N ALA A 615 -6.93 18.01 5.40
CA ALA A 615 -8.11 18.56 6.05
C ALA A 615 -9.33 17.78 5.60
N VAL A 616 -10.19 17.43 6.55
CA VAL A 616 -11.38 16.63 6.32
C VAL A 616 -12.61 17.41 6.76
N HIS A 617 -13.66 17.35 5.96
CA HIS A 617 -14.95 17.97 6.25
C HIS A 617 -16.07 17.03 5.83
N ASN A 618 -16.91 16.65 6.78
CA ASN A 618 -18.01 15.73 6.54
C ASN A 618 -19.31 16.50 6.24
N VAL A 619 -20.03 16.09 5.21
CA VAL A 619 -21.38 16.56 4.90
C VAL A 619 -22.31 15.35 4.82
N ASN A 620 -23.38 15.36 5.59
CA ASN A 620 -24.41 14.34 5.52
C ASN A 620 -25.29 14.58 4.28
N ILE A 621 -25.20 13.70 3.29
CA ILE A 621 -26.05 13.76 2.10
C ILE A 621 -27.35 13.04 2.42
N VAL A 622 -28.35 13.81 2.81
CA VAL A 622 -29.69 13.28 2.99
C VAL A 622 -30.34 13.16 1.62
N ASN A 623 -31.35 12.30 1.47
CA ASN A 623 -32.24 12.45 0.33
C ASN A 623 -32.70 13.90 0.33
N ALA A 624 -32.74 14.54 -0.86
CA ALA A 624 -33.46 15.80 -0.95
C ALA A 624 -34.77 15.63 -0.20
N PRO A 625 -35.17 16.58 0.67
CA PRO A 625 -36.44 16.47 1.34
C PRO A 625 -37.45 16.21 0.23
N SER A 626 -37.95 14.98 0.17
CA SER A 626 -39.08 14.71 -0.68
C SER A 626 -40.09 15.72 -0.21
N ALA A 627 -40.72 16.46 -1.15
CA ALA A 627 -42.08 16.87 -0.90
C ALA A 627 -42.74 15.67 -0.22
N THR A 628 -43.20 15.90 1.00
CA THR A 628 -43.58 14.91 2.01
C THR A 628 -44.11 13.65 1.32
N ALA A 629 -43.51 12.50 1.64
CA ALA A 629 -43.84 11.17 1.12
C ALA A 629 -45.20 11.14 0.40
N THR A 630 -45.26 10.75 -0.89
CA THR A 630 -46.52 10.20 -1.38
C THR A 630 -46.86 9.03 -0.47
N PRO A 631 -47.94 9.12 0.31
CA PRO A 631 -48.30 8.09 1.26
C PRO A 631 -48.62 6.81 0.49
N GLN A 632 -48.44 5.64 1.10
CA GLN A 632 -49.28 4.47 0.79
C GLN A 632 -50.70 4.99 0.56
N PRO A 633 -51.44 4.65 -0.52
CA PRO A 633 -52.64 5.40 -0.93
C PRO A 633 -53.51 5.62 0.29
N ASP A 634 -53.49 6.85 0.80
CA ASP A 634 -54.09 7.13 2.09
C ASP A 634 -55.58 6.87 1.91
N THR A 635 -56.13 6.00 2.74
CA THR A 635 -57.58 5.85 2.85
C THR A 635 -58.19 7.23 3.07
N PRO A 636 -59.19 7.68 2.28
CA PRO A 636 -59.90 8.95 2.48
C PRO A 636 -60.20 9.23 3.95
N VAL A 637 -59.74 10.36 4.48
CA VAL A 637 -59.98 10.77 5.87
C VAL A 637 -60.79 12.06 5.92
N ILE A 638 -61.81 12.10 6.79
CA ILE A 638 -62.53 13.33 7.14
C ILE A 638 -61.91 13.85 8.44
N HIS A 639 -61.15 14.94 8.36
CA HIS A 639 -60.52 15.57 9.53
C HIS A 639 -61.51 16.40 10.36
N ALA A 640 -62.44 17.06 9.68
CA ALA A 640 -63.50 17.82 10.31
C ALA A 640 -64.74 17.84 9.41
N PHE A 641 -65.91 17.66 10.02
CA PHE A 641 -67.20 17.93 9.39
C PHE A 641 -68.15 18.44 10.47
N SER A 642 -68.65 19.66 10.28
CA SER A 642 -69.57 20.28 11.22
C SER A 642 -70.67 21.03 10.48
N VAL A 643 -71.88 20.96 11.03
CA VAL A 643 -73.02 21.72 10.55
C VAL A 643 -73.61 22.44 11.74
N GLN A 644 -73.51 23.77 11.75
CA GLN A 644 -73.93 24.60 12.87
C GLN A 644 -74.82 25.76 12.43
N PRO A 645 -75.85 26.12 13.22
CA PRO A 645 -76.29 25.43 14.44
C PRO A 645 -77.09 24.15 14.10
N VAL A 646 -77.03 23.12 14.96
CA VAL A 646 -77.76 21.84 14.77
C VAL A 646 -79.25 21.94 15.06
N GLN A 647 -79.71 23.07 15.56
CA GLN A 647 -81.13 23.43 15.72
C GLN A 647 -81.33 24.79 15.06
N ILE A 648 -82.25 24.86 14.11
CA ILE A 648 -82.62 26.09 13.39
C ILE A 648 -84.14 26.25 13.37
N ASN A 649 -84.62 27.46 13.14
CA ASN A 649 -85.99 27.68 12.68
C ASN A 649 -86.04 27.61 11.15
N VAL A 650 -87.19 27.26 10.59
CA VAL A 650 -87.40 27.27 9.13
C VAL A 650 -86.93 28.59 8.50
N GLY A 651 -86.15 28.50 7.42
CA GLY A 651 -85.58 29.64 6.72
C GLY A 651 -84.29 30.22 7.32
N GLN A 652 -83.86 29.75 8.50
CA GLN A 652 -82.50 30.01 8.98
C GLN A 652 -81.51 29.08 8.29
N CYS A 653 -80.30 29.61 8.08
CA CYS A 653 -79.26 28.86 7.42
C CYS A 653 -78.32 28.20 8.40
N VAL A 654 -77.85 27.01 8.05
CA VAL A 654 -76.72 26.37 8.68
C VAL A 654 -75.45 26.70 7.92
N ARG A 655 -74.37 26.82 8.67
CA ARG A 655 -73.00 26.84 8.15
C ARG A 655 -72.46 25.42 8.20
N ILE A 656 -72.09 24.92 7.03
CA ILE A 656 -71.44 23.63 6.83
C ILE A 656 -69.96 23.91 6.69
N GLU A 657 -69.13 23.30 7.51
CA GLU A 657 -67.67 23.43 7.42
C GLU A 657 -67.04 22.05 7.39
N TRP A 658 -66.06 21.87 6.51
CA TRP A 658 -65.38 20.60 6.35
C TRP A 658 -63.89 20.76 6.06
N ALA A 659 -63.15 19.73 6.44
CA ALA A 659 -61.78 19.49 6.04
C ALA A 659 -61.58 17.99 5.86
N THR A 660 -61.13 17.60 4.68
CA THR A 660 -60.79 16.22 4.31
C THR A 660 -59.31 16.14 3.96
N GLY A 661 -58.75 14.94 4.07
CA GLY A 661 -57.36 14.65 3.76
C GLY A 661 -57.19 13.16 3.51
N GLY A 662 -55.96 12.66 3.64
CA GLY A 662 -55.62 11.26 3.41
C GLY A 662 -56.12 10.72 2.07
N GLY A 663 -55.47 11.03 0.95
CA GLY A 663 -55.74 10.40 -0.37
C GLY A 663 -57.13 10.67 -0.99
N THR A 664 -57.95 11.50 -0.36
CA THR A 664 -59.23 12.01 -0.90
C THR A 664 -59.00 12.80 -2.19
N SER A 665 -59.66 12.39 -3.27
CA SER A 665 -59.67 13.02 -4.59
C SER A 665 -60.96 13.79 -4.88
N THR A 666 -62.09 13.37 -4.31
CA THR A 666 -63.39 14.04 -4.49
C THR A 666 -64.13 14.17 -3.15
N VAL A 667 -64.89 15.25 -2.99
CA VAL A 667 -65.73 15.52 -1.81
C VAL A 667 -67.13 15.90 -2.25
N ASP A 668 -68.13 15.13 -1.81
CA ASP A 668 -69.54 15.45 -2.04
C ASP A 668 -70.24 15.74 -0.72
N ILE A 669 -71.09 16.76 -0.70
CA ILE A 669 -71.97 17.07 0.43
C ILE A 669 -73.41 16.87 -0.01
N LYS A 670 -74.12 16.05 0.75
CA LYS A 670 -75.52 15.72 0.53
C LYS A 670 -76.39 16.20 1.67
N ARG A 671 -77.63 16.58 1.37
CA ARG A 671 -78.70 16.80 2.33
C ARG A 671 -79.83 15.82 2.01
N ASN A 672 -80.20 14.96 2.96
CA ASN A 672 -81.21 13.91 2.76
C ASN A 672 -80.93 13.06 1.50
N ASN A 673 -79.66 12.76 1.26
CA ASN A 673 -79.12 12.04 0.11
C ASN A 673 -79.10 12.81 -1.24
N ASP A 674 -79.66 14.02 -1.31
CA ASP A 674 -79.54 14.91 -2.47
C ASP A 674 -78.21 15.67 -2.43
N VAL A 675 -77.45 15.65 -3.52
CA VAL A 675 -76.16 16.37 -3.60
C VAL A 675 -76.43 17.87 -3.63
N ILE A 676 -75.96 18.58 -2.60
CA ILE A 676 -76.03 20.05 -2.51
C ILE A 676 -74.71 20.69 -2.92
N LEU A 677 -73.59 19.96 -2.81
CA LEU A 677 -72.29 20.35 -3.35
C LEU A 677 -71.61 19.11 -3.94
N ASP A 678 -71.40 19.15 -5.25
CA ASP A 678 -70.72 18.12 -6.03
C ASP A 678 -69.26 18.52 -6.25
N ASN A 679 -68.34 17.58 -6.01
CA ASN A 679 -66.91 17.76 -6.19
C ASN A 679 -66.37 19.05 -5.53
N ALA A 680 -66.77 19.25 -4.28
CA ALA A 680 -66.35 20.36 -3.46
C ALA A 680 -64.82 20.33 -3.22
N ARG A 681 -64.25 21.49 -2.88
CA ARG A 681 -62.84 21.58 -2.48
C ARG A 681 -62.58 20.71 -1.25
N LEU A 682 -61.36 20.19 -1.09
CA LEU A 682 -60.98 19.29 0.01
C LEU A 682 -61.23 19.89 1.41
N SER A 683 -61.20 21.21 1.54
CA SER A 683 -61.73 21.93 2.69
C SER A 683 -62.53 23.15 2.24
N GLY A 684 -63.49 23.56 3.04
CA GLY A 684 -64.34 24.69 2.70
C GLY A 684 -65.44 24.92 3.72
N SER A 685 -66.22 25.95 3.42
CA SER A 685 -67.45 26.26 4.13
C SER A 685 -68.54 26.58 3.12
N ALA A 686 -69.76 26.20 3.44
CA ALA A 686 -70.94 26.52 2.67
C ALA A 686 -72.09 26.89 3.60
N GLN A 687 -73.13 27.47 3.01
CA GLN A 687 -74.33 27.84 3.72
C GLN A 687 -75.51 27.19 3.02
N ASP A 688 -76.37 26.53 3.79
CA ASP A 688 -77.60 25.94 3.30
C ASP A 688 -78.76 26.38 4.19
N CYS A 689 -79.90 26.69 3.59
CA CYS A 689 -81.05 27.30 4.27
C CYS A 689 -82.29 26.44 4.01
N PRO A 690 -82.52 25.39 4.82
CA PRO A 690 -83.68 24.52 4.65
C PRO A 690 -85.00 25.28 4.80
N GLY A 691 -85.90 25.08 3.83
CA GLY A 691 -87.14 25.85 3.70
C GLY A 691 -88.36 25.24 4.38
N ASP A 692 -88.27 23.98 4.85
CA ASP A 692 -89.37 23.25 5.46
C ASP A 692 -89.01 22.74 6.87
N PRO A 693 -89.97 22.55 7.79
CA PRO A 693 -89.68 21.98 9.11
C PRO A 693 -89.38 20.48 9.00
N GLY A 694 -88.40 19.99 9.76
CA GLY A 694 -88.00 18.59 9.73
C GLY A 694 -86.55 18.33 10.14
N ALA A 695 -86.17 17.05 10.20
CA ALA A 695 -84.80 16.64 10.39
C ALA A 695 -84.08 16.54 9.03
N TYR A 696 -82.93 17.19 8.92
CA TYR A 696 -82.08 17.18 7.74
C TYR A 696 -80.76 16.47 8.07
N THR A 697 -80.49 15.38 7.37
CA THR A 697 -79.20 14.68 7.47
C THR A 697 -78.26 15.25 6.44
N TYR A 698 -77.22 15.93 6.92
CA TYR A 698 -76.10 16.36 6.09
C TYR A 698 -75.02 15.30 6.12
N GLN A 699 -74.58 14.86 4.95
CA GLN A 699 -73.58 13.82 4.78
C GLN A 699 -72.42 14.37 3.96
N ILE A 700 -71.20 14.16 4.41
CA ILE A 700 -69.99 14.36 3.60
C ILE A 700 -69.46 12.99 3.16
N ILE A 701 -69.08 12.87 1.89
CA ILE A 701 -68.44 11.70 1.31
C ILE A 701 -67.08 12.12 0.77
N ALA A 702 -66.00 11.59 1.35
CA ALA A 702 -64.63 11.76 0.87
C ALA A 702 -64.20 10.48 0.14
N ALA A 703 -63.93 10.55 -1.15
CA ALA A 703 -63.56 9.38 -1.96
C ALA A 703 -62.17 9.56 -2.59
N GLY A 704 -61.41 8.47 -2.68
CA GLY A 704 -60.08 8.41 -3.27
C GLY A 704 -60.09 7.80 -4.67
N ASN A 705 -59.03 8.03 -5.45
CA ASN A 705 -58.90 7.55 -6.83
C ASN A 705 -58.88 6.01 -6.98
N ASN A 706 -58.72 5.28 -5.87
CA ASN A 706 -58.70 3.81 -5.81
C ASN A 706 -60.08 3.18 -5.53
N GLY A 707 -61.15 3.98 -5.45
CA GLY A 707 -62.51 3.52 -5.20
C GLY A 707 -62.90 3.36 -3.72
N GLN A 708 -62.00 3.67 -2.78
CA GLN A 708 -62.34 3.72 -1.35
C GLN A 708 -63.02 5.06 -1.00
N SER A 709 -63.93 5.04 -0.03
CA SER A 709 -64.59 6.26 0.47
C SER A 709 -64.88 6.18 1.96
N THR A 710 -64.89 7.35 2.60
CA THR A 710 -65.22 7.54 4.01
C THR A 710 -66.31 8.59 4.12
N THR A 711 -67.28 8.33 5.00
CA THR A 711 -68.51 9.12 5.11
C THR A 711 -68.77 9.53 6.55
N GLN A 712 -69.25 10.76 6.76
CA GLN A 712 -69.69 11.26 8.07
C GLN A 712 -71.00 12.04 7.94
N GLU A 713 -71.84 11.99 8.97
CA GLU A 713 -73.16 12.63 8.97
C GLU A 713 -73.39 13.53 10.19
N VAL A 714 -74.19 14.59 10.00
CA VAL A 714 -74.70 15.47 11.05
C VAL A 714 -76.18 15.72 10.79
N VAL A 715 -77.01 15.54 11.82
CA VAL A 715 -78.45 15.82 11.75
C VAL A 715 -78.73 17.22 12.29
N VAL A 716 -79.47 18.00 11.52
CA VAL A 716 -79.97 19.33 11.89
C VAL A 716 -81.49 19.27 11.96
N ASN A 717 -82.08 19.74 13.07
CA ASN A 717 -83.53 19.85 13.17
C ASN A 717 -83.97 21.29 12.88
N ALA A 718 -84.89 21.45 11.94
CA ALA A 718 -85.58 22.70 11.68
C ALA A 718 -86.95 22.69 12.37
N ALA A 719 -87.10 23.53 13.40
CA ALA A 719 -88.37 23.77 14.06
C ALA A 719 -89.23 24.76 13.23
N PRO A 720 -90.56 24.60 13.22
CA PRO A 720 -91.48 25.48 12.50
C PRO A 720 -91.43 26.94 12.96
#